data_AF-G8BPR6-F1
#
_entry.id   AF-G8BPR6-F1
#
_cell.length_a   1.000
_cell.length_b   1.000
_cell.length_c   1.000
_cell.angle_alpha   90.00
_cell.angle_beta   90.00
_cell.angle_gamma   90.00
#
_symmetry.space_group_name_H-M   'P 1'
#
loop_
_entity.id
_entity.type
_entity.pdbx_description
1 polymer ?
#
loop_
_entity_poly.entity_id
_entity_poly.type
_entity_poly.pdbx_seq_one_letter_code
_entity_poly.pdbx_strand_id
1 'polypeptide(L)'
;MSIISTIVRLVVLFSLANNATASSLSNILKLLNIQEFELPNLNFNNTSNSIQLLGDVENLQFYHYEGQQNFTDDGNSGISSTNNLIYYSDDVLIQLEVGSNDTDIQKIIPVGDDSFVLSGSGHLNGYALGRQLLYNLTTLSIKPIFDQDLGNITSILVDEEIVYFGGEFTYQTRSQNSSSVISWNMTSDEVIELPFQGFGSDSKVNSILKLNDDNILFVGMFDTLGNSSLLTYNTTSNFSNFTNSTENSSTIQLEQQISLKYATWDAGTAYFDQNNFVCEAGSSEAWIVEGRSGNLQLNFPNTVSPSKIRIYNANTAEDGVSLFRIVTSPSNGIMNLTYVDPLTGQLKYCDAFCPLLNSSGLETASSNSTSETRQRVFINNNTTSVTWSESYQEFAFINNIDVSALTLIAQDSYGSKTALSGIELFQDSHTAYANNTLNQPGCDTESTSLFSSSVLSDNGWYKGLDSDSYIAANYQSDSSPLPTVQFYPNIQAVGDFSIKMYTPGCLADGTCESRSIVNVTVLDPTDGTVLSTQLIYQNNNEMKYDEIFNGKLTVSPEITLTFYSTILPDLDSAIIVADRVDLTPTYINVDDILLDSNLKSTSLKLNGLFQYQLSNFTSDTKTKVGNNSIHQLALSQFPSSVSLIGNTFNNSIFLAGSTSNIVQLQLNSDLELRNTVVVDNGGETTRIENYSQGLLFFGQYNISSTNVVDNLSFNGTFSSFSQLGDNVTTFANFTYEGSELLFFNNDYLYNVSSESYIYNNTMFTASVLATGANSNNDTLLLGNIVRSEYSNFNEPLKLYGNSSLESLTFSSSIVPYAAVFLNDTANLYAYKDGENSKIIYGNNMTTSLDFSGTLNKLSFSNNSSLLFANAITNNGSSSLVISNISDGMSLASENLNNYGYITSMIDFNSNNTILVSGNFTLDDVDCHGICLYNYFTKKWSAFANSTIKGSIVEMQLWNSDQILISGLFSAQNYSSITLASLDIKGYNISVLSDDSKIEISSFIHDGQSITVWSNDTIMEYKSEKWNEISFPNTTSKYIESVEAVSIDLQNSTSNVSKILFAYGEFNSTLYGRLNAMLFRAGDWKPYFSINNFQVNEDPAITLFENRDLSSLFNSKNSLPANITSAETSSRSTVSSATATTVVNKIEGKHSKIDRGFVVLIALALAVGTVALLGLFGVTIAYIFRDEQKYESIKPRIDGQEMLDTVPPEKLMKFI
;
A
#
# COMPACT_ATOMS: atom_id res chain seq x y z
N MET A 1 -21.96 12.96 -43.82
CA MET A 1 -23.04 12.64 -42.86
C MET A 1 -22.87 11.28 -42.19
N SER A 2 -22.37 10.24 -42.89
CA SER A 2 -22.02 8.93 -42.29
C SER A 2 -20.88 9.00 -41.25
N ILE A 3 -19.92 9.91 -41.39
CA ILE A 3 -18.77 10.01 -40.47
C ILE A 3 -19.15 10.67 -39.13
N ILE A 4 -20.06 11.66 -39.16
CA ILE A 4 -20.53 12.35 -37.95
C ILE A 4 -21.49 11.46 -37.13
N SER A 5 -22.30 10.63 -37.80
CA SER A 5 -23.13 9.62 -37.11
C SER A 5 -22.30 8.53 -36.45
N THR A 6 -21.14 8.16 -37.01
CA THR A 6 -20.23 7.19 -36.41
C THR A 6 -19.46 7.81 -35.25
N ILE A 7 -19.04 9.08 -35.35
CA ILE A 7 -18.36 9.80 -34.25
C ILE A 7 -19.32 10.05 -33.09
N VAL A 8 -20.57 10.45 -33.33
CA VAL A 8 -21.55 10.67 -32.25
C VAL A 8 -22.00 9.34 -31.62
N ARG A 9 -22.12 8.25 -32.40
CA ARG A 9 -22.35 6.91 -31.81
C ARG A 9 -21.13 6.39 -31.07
N LEU A 10 -19.90 6.64 -31.52
CA LEU A 10 -18.69 6.28 -30.79
C LEU A 10 -18.57 7.09 -29.50
N VAL A 11 -18.83 8.39 -29.51
CA VAL A 11 -18.74 9.27 -28.33
C VAL A 11 -19.84 8.94 -27.31
N VAL A 12 -21.06 8.60 -27.77
CA VAL A 12 -22.17 8.19 -26.88
C VAL A 12 -22.01 6.75 -26.37
N LEU A 13 -21.43 5.82 -27.16
CA LEU A 13 -21.06 4.48 -26.68
C LEU A 13 -19.82 4.50 -25.76
N PHE A 14 -18.86 5.41 -25.97
CA PHE A 14 -17.74 5.61 -25.05
C PHE A 14 -18.17 6.32 -23.76
N SER A 15 -19.16 7.23 -23.81
CA SER A 15 -19.67 7.90 -22.61
C SER A 15 -20.69 7.08 -21.82
N LEU A 16 -21.31 6.05 -22.42
CA LEU A 16 -22.25 5.14 -21.74
C LEU A 16 -21.60 3.83 -21.30
N ALA A 17 -20.40 3.49 -21.79
CA ALA A 17 -19.65 2.32 -21.30
C ALA A 17 -18.83 2.59 -20.03
N ASN A 18 -18.64 3.87 -19.66
CA ASN A 18 -17.88 4.27 -18.45
C ASN A 18 -18.75 4.64 -17.24
N ASN A 19 -20.07 4.44 -17.28
CA ASN A 19 -20.96 4.80 -16.17
C ASN A 19 -22.07 3.77 -15.99
N ALA A 20 -21.76 2.65 -15.33
CA ALA A 20 -22.74 1.83 -14.59
C ALA A 20 -22.04 0.85 -13.63
N THR A 21 -20.98 1.28 -12.95
CA THR A 21 -20.54 0.65 -11.70
C THR A 21 -20.93 1.63 -10.60
N ALA A 22 -21.92 1.26 -9.77
CA ALA A 22 -22.38 2.15 -8.71
C ALA A 22 -21.31 2.15 -7.61
N SER A 23 -20.58 3.26 -7.45
CA SER A 23 -19.64 3.44 -6.34
C SER A 23 -20.37 3.35 -4.99
N SER A 24 -19.65 2.92 -3.96
CA SER A 24 -20.19 2.85 -2.59
C SER A 24 -20.37 4.24 -1.94
N LEU A 25 -19.91 5.29 -2.62
CA LEU A 25 -19.83 6.67 -2.13
C LEU A 25 -21.16 7.15 -1.55
N SER A 26 -22.26 7.03 -2.32
CA SER A 26 -23.58 7.48 -1.87
C SER A 26 -24.07 6.79 -0.58
N ASN A 27 -23.69 5.52 -0.37
CA ASN A 27 -24.02 4.78 0.85
C ASN A 27 -23.11 5.20 2.02
N ILE A 28 -21.81 5.34 1.79
CA ILE A 28 -20.85 5.77 2.81
C ILE A 28 -21.18 7.18 3.32
N LEU A 29 -21.48 8.12 2.41
CA LEU A 29 -21.93 9.47 2.76
C LEU A 29 -23.15 9.42 3.70
N LYS A 30 -24.12 8.55 3.39
CA LYS A 30 -25.32 8.37 4.22
C LYS A 30 -25.02 7.74 5.59
N LEU A 31 -24.14 6.75 5.66
CA LEU A 31 -23.78 6.07 6.92
C LEU A 31 -23.02 6.99 7.88
N LEU A 32 -22.10 7.79 7.34
CA LEU A 32 -21.32 8.76 8.10
C LEU A 32 -22.06 10.09 8.31
N ASN A 33 -23.28 10.21 7.77
CA ASN A 33 -24.07 11.44 7.79
C ASN A 33 -23.31 12.66 7.21
N ILE A 34 -22.49 12.41 6.19
CA ILE A 34 -21.74 13.44 5.47
C ILE A 34 -22.70 14.15 4.52
N GLN A 35 -22.79 15.47 4.67
CA GLN A 35 -23.57 16.31 3.77
C GLN A 35 -22.70 16.82 2.61
N GLU A 36 -23.20 16.66 1.38
CA GLU A 36 -22.66 17.33 0.20
C GLU A 36 -23.20 18.76 0.06
N PHE A 37 -22.36 19.64 -0.47
CA PHE A 37 -22.62 21.06 -0.66
C PHE A 37 -22.46 21.41 -2.14
N GLU A 38 -23.59 21.67 -2.80
CA GLU A 38 -23.57 22.32 -4.11
C GLU A 38 -23.27 23.81 -3.94
N LEU A 39 -22.19 24.27 -4.57
CA LEU A 39 -21.84 25.69 -4.59
C LEU A 39 -22.91 26.47 -5.38
N PRO A 40 -23.52 27.52 -4.80
CA PRO A 40 -24.50 28.32 -5.51
C PRO A 40 -23.83 29.18 -6.58
N ASN A 41 -24.47 29.29 -7.76
CA ASN A 41 -24.04 30.22 -8.78
C ASN A 41 -24.37 31.67 -8.35
N LEU A 42 -23.34 32.42 -7.94
CA LEU A 42 -23.47 33.81 -7.53
C LEU A 42 -23.72 34.69 -8.76
N ASN A 43 -24.77 35.50 -8.71
CA ASN A 43 -25.15 36.42 -9.76
C ASN A 43 -24.73 37.85 -9.40
N PHE A 44 -23.76 38.38 -10.15
CA PHE A 44 -23.25 39.75 -10.00
C PHE A 44 -23.85 40.73 -11.04
N ASN A 45 -25.01 40.42 -11.63
CA ASN A 45 -25.75 41.12 -12.70
C ASN A 45 -25.10 41.16 -14.10
N ASN A 46 -23.77 41.14 -14.19
CA ASN A 46 -23.04 41.17 -15.46
C ASN A 46 -21.92 40.11 -15.44
N THR A 47 -21.58 39.57 -16.62
CA THR A 47 -20.61 38.45 -16.72
C THR A 47 -19.17 38.85 -16.39
N SER A 48 -18.86 40.15 -16.39
CA SER A 48 -17.55 40.71 -16.00
C SER A 48 -17.43 41.00 -14.51
N ASN A 49 -18.55 40.96 -13.77
CA ASN A 49 -18.56 41.25 -12.34
C ASN A 49 -18.17 40.00 -11.56
N SER A 50 -17.41 40.21 -10.49
CA SER A 50 -16.77 39.15 -9.72
C SER A 50 -16.57 39.60 -8.28
N ILE A 51 -16.33 38.65 -7.38
CA ILE A 51 -15.62 38.97 -6.13
C ILE A 51 -14.13 38.94 -6.44
N GLN A 52 -13.35 39.83 -5.84
CA GLN A 52 -11.90 39.82 -5.97
C GLN A 52 -11.29 39.73 -4.58
N LEU A 53 -10.30 38.85 -4.43
CA LEU A 53 -9.46 38.76 -3.25
C LEU A 53 -8.17 39.51 -3.59
N LEU A 54 -8.01 40.69 -3.00
CA LEU A 54 -6.85 41.54 -3.16
C LEU A 54 -5.81 41.13 -2.12
N GLY A 55 -4.53 41.11 -2.48
CA GLY A 55 -3.45 40.58 -1.64
C GLY A 55 -2.76 39.40 -2.31
N ASP A 56 -1.81 38.79 -1.59
CA ASP A 56 -1.13 37.59 -2.06
C ASP A 56 -1.91 36.36 -1.55
N VAL A 57 -2.71 35.77 -2.44
CA VAL A 57 -3.38 34.50 -2.15
C VAL A 57 -2.49 33.36 -2.62
N GLU A 58 -1.98 32.54 -1.70
CA GLU A 58 -1.15 31.39 -2.06
C GLU A 58 -2.01 30.24 -2.59
N ASN A 59 -3.02 29.83 -1.81
CA ASN A 59 -3.89 28.68 -2.07
C ASN A 59 -5.35 28.99 -1.72
N LEU A 60 -6.28 28.48 -2.53
CA LEU A 60 -7.72 28.58 -2.29
C LEU A 60 -8.39 27.23 -2.57
N GLN A 61 -9.39 26.89 -1.77
CA GLN A 61 -10.17 25.68 -1.96
C GLN A 61 -11.66 25.92 -1.71
N PHE A 62 -12.51 25.45 -2.62
CA PHE A 62 -13.94 25.47 -2.40
C PHE A 62 -14.38 24.30 -1.52
N TYR A 63 -15.46 24.50 -0.75
CA TYR A 63 -15.97 23.48 0.16
C TYR A 63 -17.12 22.70 -0.47
N HIS A 64 -16.93 21.39 -0.67
CA HIS A 64 -17.85 20.52 -1.39
C HIS A 64 -18.57 19.50 -0.51
N TYR A 65 -17.97 19.04 0.59
CA TYR A 65 -18.59 18.04 1.47
C TYR A 65 -18.04 18.10 2.90
N GLU A 66 -18.85 17.65 3.86
CA GLU A 66 -18.45 17.56 5.27
C GLU A 66 -17.26 16.59 5.46
N GLY A 67 -16.22 17.03 6.17
CA GLY A 67 -15.01 16.24 6.40
C GLY A 67 -13.88 16.49 5.38
N GLN A 68 -14.14 17.27 4.33
CA GLN A 68 -13.13 17.67 3.34
C GLN A 68 -11.88 18.29 3.99
N GLN A 69 -12.05 19.03 5.09
CA GLN A 69 -10.96 19.69 5.82
C GLN A 69 -9.86 18.75 6.32
N ASN A 70 -10.14 17.44 6.43
CA ASN A 70 -9.13 16.44 6.82
C ASN A 70 -8.07 16.23 5.73
N PHE A 71 -8.31 16.73 4.51
CA PHE A 71 -7.47 16.54 3.32
C PHE A 71 -6.95 17.86 2.75
N THR A 72 -6.96 18.93 3.55
CA THR A 72 -6.58 20.29 3.14
C THR A 72 -5.54 20.85 4.11
N ASP A 73 -4.46 21.47 3.61
CA ASP A 73 -3.35 21.95 4.45
C ASP A 73 -3.77 23.15 5.31
N ASP A 74 -3.56 23.07 6.63
CA ASP A 74 -3.81 24.16 7.57
C ASP A 74 -2.59 25.07 7.81
N GLY A 75 -1.51 24.85 7.05
CA GLY A 75 -0.32 25.71 7.03
C GLY A 75 0.62 25.53 8.22
N ASN A 76 0.40 24.52 9.08
CA ASN A 76 1.19 24.34 10.30
C ASN A 76 1.59 22.88 10.63
N SER A 77 1.29 21.94 9.75
CA SER A 77 1.49 20.52 10.03
C SER A 77 2.18 19.87 8.84
N GLY A 78 3.50 19.62 8.92
CA GLY A 78 4.10 18.60 8.06
C GLY A 78 3.27 17.32 8.18
N ILE A 79 3.05 16.59 7.06
CA ILE A 79 2.20 15.40 6.97
C ILE A 79 2.27 14.63 8.29
N SER A 80 1.19 14.67 9.10
CA SER A 80 1.18 13.96 10.37
C SER A 80 1.46 12.49 10.05
N SER A 81 2.37 11.85 10.81
CA SER A 81 2.76 10.44 10.64
C SER A 81 1.64 9.47 11.05
N THR A 82 0.39 9.88 10.93
CA THR A 82 -0.81 9.12 11.28
C THR A 82 -1.25 8.32 10.07
N ASN A 83 -1.27 7.00 10.22
CA ASN A 83 -1.69 6.07 9.19
C ASN A 83 -3.22 6.01 9.14
N ASN A 84 -3.84 6.91 8.37
CA ASN A 84 -5.31 6.98 8.26
C ASN A 84 -5.79 6.01 7.17
N LEU A 85 -6.90 5.32 7.44
CA LEU A 85 -7.62 4.57 6.41
C LEU A 85 -8.57 5.51 5.69
N ILE A 86 -8.32 5.73 4.41
CA ILE A 86 -9.00 6.71 3.57
C ILE A 86 -9.73 5.97 2.44
N TYR A 87 -10.95 6.39 2.17
CA TYR A 87 -11.74 6.01 1.02
C TYR A 87 -11.67 7.09 -0.05
N TYR A 88 -11.52 6.69 -1.30
CA TYR A 88 -11.51 7.57 -2.46
C TYR A 88 -12.39 7.00 -3.59
N SER A 89 -13.32 7.82 -4.06
CA SER A 89 -14.14 7.55 -5.25
C SER A 89 -14.76 8.84 -5.77
N ASP A 90 -14.94 8.97 -7.09
CA ASP A 90 -15.52 10.15 -7.76
C ASP A 90 -14.93 11.50 -7.27
N ASP A 91 -13.61 11.56 -7.10
CA ASP A 91 -12.86 12.72 -6.59
C ASP A 91 -13.20 13.18 -5.15
N VAL A 92 -13.94 12.37 -4.41
CA VAL A 92 -14.25 12.56 -2.99
C VAL A 92 -13.32 11.71 -2.12
N LEU A 93 -12.70 12.34 -1.12
CA LEU A 93 -11.87 11.68 -0.11
C LEU A 93 -12.66 11.61 1.21
N ILE A 94 -12.70 10.45 1.85
CA ILE A 94 -13.40 10.26 3.13
C ILE A 94 -12.47 9.53 4.09
N GLN A 95 -12.26 10.10 5.29
CA GLN A 95 -11.48 9.43 6.32
C GLN A 95 -12.39 8.43 7.03
N LEU A 96 -12.10 7.14 6.88
CA LEU A 96 -12.90 6.07 7.48
C LEU A 96 -12.46 5.76 8.90
N GLU A 97 -11.15 5.57 9.11
CA GLU A 97 -10.57 5.19 10.40
C GLU A 97 -9.25 5.92 10.62
N VAL A 98 -8.91 6.16 11.90
CA VAL A 98 -7.61 6.70 12.31
C VAL A 98 -6.79 5.55 12.90
N GLY A 99 -5.67 5.21 12.26
CA GLY A 99 -4.75 4.19 12.76
C GLY A 99 -4.05 4.60 14.06
N SER A 100 -3.70 3.62 14.88
CA SER A 100 -2.77 3.77 15.99
C SER A 100 -1.32 3.79 15.49
N ASN A 101 -0.38 4.14 16.38
CA ASN A 101 1.06 4.20 16.02
C ASN A 101 1.65 2.87 15.56
N ASP A 102 0.99 1.74 15.87
CA ASP A 102 1.39 0.39 15.45
C ASP A 102 0.63 -0.10 14.22
N THR A 103 -0.34 0.65 13.66
CA THR A 103 -1.10 0.25 12.46
C THR A 103 -0.18 0.20 11.24
N ASP A 104 0.11 -1.01 10.75
CA ASP A 104 0.89 -1.25 9.54
C ASP A 104 0.10 -2.16 8.60
N ILE A 105 -0.68 -1.59 7.69
CA ILE A 105 -1.39 -2.33 6.65
C ILE A 105 -0.47 -2.44 5.44
N GLN A 106 -0.12 -3.66 5.06
CA GLN A 106 0.80 -3.94 3.96
C GLN A 106 0.06 -4.32 2.68
N LYS A 107 -1.18 -4.84 2.80
CA LYS A 107 -2.02 -5.22 1.66
C LYS A 107 -3.47 -4.84 1.91
N ILE A 108 -4.10 -4.24 0.90
CA ILE A 108 -5.53 -3.92 0.84
C ILE A 108 -6.07 -4.61 -0.41
N ILE A 109 -6.86 -5.67 -0.23
CA ILE A 109 -7.29 -6.53 -1.33
C ILE A 109 -8.81 -6.47 -1.46
N PRO A 110 -9.38 -6.02 -2.60
CA PRO A 110 -10.82 -5.99 -2.80
C PRO A 110 -11.38 -7.41 -2.82
N VAL A 111 -12.48 -7.62 -2.09
CA VAL A 111 -13.24 -8.88 -2.03
C VAL A 111 -14.68 -8.58 -2.39
N GLY A 112 -15.04 -8.86 -3.65
CA GLY A 112 -16.34 -8.46 -4.20
C GLY A 112 -16.45 -6.95 -4.42
N ASP A 113 -17.70 -6.47 -4.47
CA ASP A 113 -18.02 -5.09 -4.82
C ASP A 113 -18.00 -4.13 -3.63
N ASP A 114 -18.05 -4.61 -2.38
CA ASP A 114 -18.29 -3.77 -1.21
C ASP A 114 -17.36 -4.06 -0.02
N SER A 115 -16.36 -4.94 -0.16
CA SER A 115 -15.54 -5.38 0.96
C SER A 115 -14.06 -5.45 0.60
N PHE A 116 -13.20 -5.30 1.61
CA PHE A 116 -11.75 -5.34 1.46
C PHE A 116 -11.11 -6.16 2.57
N VAL A 117 -10.09 -6.93 2.22
CA VAL A 117 -9.20 -7.60 3.17
C VAL A 117 -8.02 -6.70 3.46
N LEU A 118 -7.85 -6.33 4.73
CA LEU A 118 -6.72 -5.58 5.25
C LEU A 118 -5.77 -6.56 5.94
N SER A 119 -4.54 -6.67 5.44
CA SER A 119 -3.52 -7.56 5.98
C SER A 119 -2.25 -6.79 6.33
N GLY A 120 -1.66 -7.10 7.48
CA GLY A 120 -0.45 -6.46 7.96
C GLY A 120 -0.20 -6.75 9.43
N SER A 121 0.44 -5.81 10.14
CA SER A 121 0.80 -5.94 11.55
C SER A 121 0.22 -4.82 12.42
N GLY A 122 0.16 -5.04 13.74
CA GLY A 122 -0.44 -4.12 14.70
C GLY A 122 -1.97 -4.17 14.74
N HIS A 123 -2.61 -3.04 15.03
CA HIS A 123 -4.05 -2.97 15.28
C HIS A 123 -4.75 -1.91 14.46
N LEU A 124 -6.03 -2.14 14.12
CA LEU A 124 -6.94 -1.15 13.56
C LEU A 124 -8.28 -1.26 14.30
N ASN A 125 -8.75 -0.16 14.89
CA ASN A 125 -9.98 -0.11 15.68
C ASN A 125 -10.08 -1.25 16.73
N GLY A 126 -8.96 -1.56 17.38
CA GLY A 126 -8.86 -2.62 18.40
C GLY A 126 -8.73 -4.06 17.88
N TYR A 127 -8.83 -4.29 16.57
CA TYR A 127 -8.64 -5.62 15.96
C TYR A 127 -7.20 -5.80 15.46
N ALA A 128 -6.62 -6.99 15.66
CA ALA A 128 -5.27 -7.31 15.23
C ALA A 128 -5.21 -7.58 13.72
N LEU A 129 -4.36 -6.84 12.98
CA LEU A 129 -4.20 -6.94 11.53
C LEU A 129 -3.60 -8.28 11.07
N GLY A 130 -2.82 -8.94 11.93
CA GLY A 130 -2.26 -10.27 11.66
C GLY A 130 -3.31 -11.39 11.53
N ARG A 131 -4.56 -11.11 11.89
CA ARG A 131 -5.72 -12.01 11.71
C ARG A 131 -6.52 -11.78 10.43
N GLN A 132 -6.03 -10.87 9.57
CA GLN A 132 -6.66 -10.37 8.35
C GLN A 132 -8.07 -9.82 8.59
N LEU A 133 -8.25 -8.52 8.41
CA LEU A 133 -9.51 -7.84 8.71
C LEU A 133 -10.35 -7.69 7.44
N LEU A 134 -11.58 -8.19 7.46
CA LEU A 134 -12.58 -7.87 6.47
C LEU A 134 -13.23 -6.52 6.84
N TYR A 135 -13.05 -5.53 5.98
CA TYR A 135 -13.66 -4.21 6.07
C TYR A 135 -14.82 -4.13 5.06
N ASN A 136 -16.06 -3.98 5.53
CA ASN A 136 -17.22 -3.87 4.65
C ASN A 136 -17.64 -2.39 4.49
N LEU A 137 -17.69 -1.90 3.26
CA LEU A 137 -18.10 -0.53 2.91
C LEU A 137 -19.61 -0.30 3.05
N THR A 138 -20.43 -1.34 2.92
CA THR A 138 -21.89 -1.27 3.07
C THR A 138 -22.33 -1.00 4.51
N THR A 139 -21.56 -1.46 5.50
CA THR A 139 -21.87 -1.32 6.94
C THR A 139 -20.81 -0.54 7.72
N LEU A 140 -19.64 -0.29 7.13
CA LEU A 140 -18.43 0.22 7.79
C LEU A 140 -17.97 -0.66 8.97
N SER A 141 -18.29 -1.96 8.93
CA SER A 141 -17.91 -2.90 9.99
C SER A 141 -16.58 -3.58 9.69
N ILE A 142 -15.76 -3.74 10.72
CA ILE A 142 -14.50 -4.49 10.71
C ILE A 142 -14.70 -5.83 11.40
N LYS A 143 -14.21 -6.90 10.78
CA LYS A 143 -14.27 -8.25 11.35
C LYS A 143 -12.98 -9.03 11.06
N PRO A 144 -12.37 -9.71 12.04
CA PRO A 144 -11.25 -10.62 11.79
C PRO A 144 -11.72 -11.87 11.04
N ILE A 145 -10.98 -12.28 10.02
CA ILE A 145 -11.24 -13.50 9.24
C ILE A 145 -10.73 -14.72 10.01
N PHE A 146 -9.52 -14.64 10.56
CA PHE A 146 -8.88 -15.73 11.28
C PHE A 146 -8.96 -15.55 12.80
N ASP A 147 -9.00 -16.66 13.52
CA ASP A 147 -8.91 -16.71 14.98
C ASP A 147 -7.46 -16.73 15.49
N GLN A 148 -6.53 -17.12 14.63
CA GLN A 148 -5.09 -17.15 14.85
C GLN A 148 -4.40 -16.04 14.07
N ASP A 149 -3.27 -15.56 14.59
CA ASP A 149 -2.41 -14.63 13.88
C ASP A 149 -1.61 -15.39 12.83
N LEU A 150 -1.78 -15.04 11.56
CA LEU A 150 -1.04 -15.65 10.45
C LEU A 150 0.33 -14.98 10.23
N GLY A 151 0.64 -13.89 10.91
CA GLY A 151 1.91 -13.19 10.75
C GLY A 151 2.12 -12.68 9.31
N ASN A 152 3.20 -13.13 8.67
CA ASN A 152 3.68 -12.58 7.41
C ASN A 152 2.97 -13.18 6.18
N ILE A 153 1.90 -12.52 5.73
CA ILE A 153 1.19 -12.83 4.47
C ILE A 153 1.82 -12.09 3.30
N THR A 154 2.40 -12.84 2.36
CA THR A 154 3.08 -12.30 1.17
C THR A 154 2.19 -12.26 -0.07
N SER A 155 1.12 -13.05 -0.14
CA SER A 155 0.19 -13.06 -1.27
C SER A 155 -1.24 -13.38 -0.85
N ILE A 156 -2.21 -12.72 -1.49
CA ILE A 156 -3.64 -12.97 -1.31
C ILE A 156 -4.26 -13.00 -2.70
N LEU A 157 -4.96 -14.09 -3.04
CA LEU A 157 -5.70 -14.23 -4.29
C LEU A 157 -7.19 -14.39 -3.98
N VAL A 158 -8.01 -13.55 -4.61
CA VAL A 158 -9.48 -13.67 -4.58
C VAL A 158 -9.93 -14.38 -5.85
N ASP A 159 -10.60 -15.52 -5.69
CA ASP A 159 -11.12 -16.34 -6.79
C ASP A 159 -12.59 -16.71 -6.50
N GLU A 160 -13.50 -15.99 -7.15
CA GLU A 160 -14.93 -16.08 -6.91
C GLU A 160 -15.28 -15.90 -5.42
N GLU A 161 -15.75 -16.95 -4.76
CA GLU A 161 -16.14 -16.95 -3.34
C GLU A 161 -15.01 -17.36 -2.40
N ILE A 162 -13.85 -17.77 -2.92
CA ILE A 162 -12.73 -18.28 -2.12
C ILE A 162 -11.56 -17.29 -2.16
N VAL A 163 -11.04 -16.95 -0.98
CA VAL A 163 -9.83 -16.14 -0.82
C VAL A 163 -8.71 -17.04 -0.33
N TYR A 164 -7.61 -17.09 -1.07
CA TYR A 164 -6.40 -17.84 -0.73
C TYR A 164 -5.37 -16.91 -0.12
N PHE A 165 -4.80 -17.29 1.02
CA PHE A 165 -3.78 -16.55 1.75
C PHE A 165 -2.50 -17.36 1.74
N GLY A 166 -1.42 -16.76 1.22
CA GLY A 166 -0.09 -17.36 1.10
C GLY A 166 0.96 -16.55 1.85
N GLY A 167 1.84 -17.23 2.57
CA GLY A 167 2.83 -16.59 3.42
C GLY A 167 3.80 -17.56 4.06
N GLU A 168 4.36 -17.14 5.20
CA GLU A 168 5.24 -17.93 6.05
C GLU A 168 4.56 -18.12 7.41
N PHE A 169 3.74 -19.15 7.53
CA PHE A 169 2.94 -19.42 8.73
C PHE A 169 2.52 -20.88 8.82
N THR A 170 2.04 -21.30 9.99
CA THR A 170 1.37 -22.59 10.19
C THR A 170 0.02 -22.35 10.83
N TYR A 171 -1.06 -22.70 10.13
CA TYR A 171 -2.41 -22.60 10.65
C TYR A 171 -2.84 -23.93 11.26
N GLN A 172 -3.20 -23.93 12.54
CA GLN A 172 -3.64 -25.13 13.24
C GLN A 172 -5.15 -25.31 13.09
N THR A 173 -5.59 -26.42 12.50
CA THR A 173 -7.01 -26.77 12.46
C THR A 173 -7.34 -27.91 13.42
N ARG A 174 -8.61 -28.31 13.49
CA ARG A 174 -9.04 -29.45 14.32
C ARG A 174 -8.59 -30.80 13.76
N SER A 175 -8.31 -30.87 12.45
CA SER A 175 -7.94 -32.11 11.74
C SER A 175 -6.43 -32.24 11.61
N GLN A 176 -5.76 -31.22 11.04
CA GLN A 176 -4.33 -31.23 10.71
C GLN A 176 -3.77 -29.80 10.60
N ASN A 177 -2.45 -29.65 10.55
CA ASN A 177 -1.81 -28.34 10.36
C ASN A 177 -1.68 -28.05 8.86
N SER A 178 -1.95 -26.81 8.45
CA SER A 178 -1.71 -26.33 7.08
C SER A 178 -0.57 -25.30 7.10
N SER A 179 0.53 -25.60 6.40
CA SER A 179 1.67 -24.68 6.31
C SER A 179 1.59 -23.80 5.07
N SER A 180 1.88 -22.51 5.27
CA SER A 180 2.15 -21.48 4.26
C SER A 180 1.01 -21.11 3.31
N VAL A 181 -0.11 -21.86 3.33
CA VAL A 181 -1.33 -21.51 2.63
C VAL A 181 -2.56 -21.93 3.41
N ILE A 182 -3.60 -21.09 3.38
CA ILE A 182 -4.94 -21.38 3.87
C ILE A 182 -5.96 -20.68 2.97
N SER A 183 -7.21 -21.12 2.98
CA SER A 183 -8.29 -20.47 2.23
C SER A 183 -9.47 -20.12 3.13
N TRP A 184 -10.25 -19.13 2.72
CA TRP A 184 -11.48 -18.71 3.41
C TRP A 184 -12.59 -18.53 2.37
N ASN A 185 -13.78 -19.08 2.64
CA ASN A 185 -14.95 -18.85 1.81
C ASN A 185 -15.74 -17.67 2.37
N MET A 186 -15.89 -16.64 1.54
CA MET A 186 -16.53 -15.38 1.94
C MET A 186 -18.06 -15.51 2.11
N THR A 187 -18.69 -16.44 1.41
CA THR A 187 -20.15 -16.67 1.46
C THR A 187 -20.56 -17.44 2.71
N SER A 188 -19.85 -18.53 3.03
CA SER A 188 -20.12 -19.35 4.20
C SER A 188 -19.44 -18.83 5.47
N ASP A 189 -18.47 -17.91 5.31
CA ASP A 189 -17.65 -17.38 6.40
C ASP A 189 -16.86 -18.47 7.13
N GLU A 190 -16.35 -19.44 6.37
CA GLU A 190 -15.60 -20.59 6.91
C GLU A 190 -14.18 -20.62 6.37
N VAL A 191 -13.23 -20.90 7.25
CA VAL A 191 -11.85 -21.23 6.87
C VAL A 191 -11.84 -22.63 6.26
N ILE A 192 -11.35 -22.75 5.03
CA ILE A 192 -11.31 -23.98 4.26
C ILE A 192 -9.88 -24.51 4.21
N GLU A 193 -9.72 -25.76 4.62
CA GLU A 193 -8.50 -26.54 4.40
C GLU A 193 -8.40 -26.95 2.93
N LEU A 194 -7.24 -26.69 2.32
CA LEU A 194 -6.97 -27.17 0.98
C LEU A 194 -6.73 -28.69 0.99
N PRO A 195 -7.16 -29.42 -0.05
CA PRO A 195 -7.11 -30.89 -0.06
C PRO A 195 -5.69 -31.46 -0.05
N PHE A 196 -4.69 -30.63 -0.36
CA PHE A 196 -3.27 -30.97 -0.28
C PHE A 196 -2.59 -30.56 1.04
N GLN A 197 -3.35 -30.00 1.99
CA GLN A 197 -2.92 -29.68 3.37
C GLN A 197 -1.76 -28.69 3.46
N GLY A 198 -1.68 -27.76 2.51
CA GLY A 198 -0.60 -26.79 2.43
C GLY A 198 0.73 -27.40 1.97
N PHE A 199 1.84 -26.81 2.39
CA PHE A 199 3.20 -27.19 1.97
C PHE A 199 4.02 -27.77 3.15
N GLY A 200 5.31 -28.03 2.97
CA GLY A 200 6.20 -28.54 4.03
C GLY A 200 6.32 -27.62 5.26
N SER A 201 6.98 -28.07 6.34
CA SER A 201 7.09 -27.26 7.58
C SER A 201 7.88 -25.96 7.40
N ASP A 202 8.88 -25.96 6.54
CA ASP A 202 9.79 -24.82 6.29
C ASP A 202 9.45 -24.09 4.98
N SER A 203 8.19 -24.16 4.54
CA SER A 203 7.77 -23.56 3.27
C SER A 203 7.41 -22.08 3.39
N LYS A 204 7.44 -21.39 2.25
CA LYS A 204 6.91 -20.03 2.09
C LYS A 204 6.21 -19.88 0.76
N VAL A 205 5.02 -19.27 0.75
CA VAL A 205 4.30 -18.96 -0.50
C VAL A 205 4.42 -17.47 -0.78
N ASN A 206 5.27 -17.08 -1.74
CA ASN A 206 5.49 -15.67 -2.07
C ASN A 206 4.43 -15.11 -3.04
N SER A 207 3.84 -15.94 -3.90
CA SER A 207 2.83 -15.50 -4.88
C SER A 207 1.80 -16.59 -5.16
N ILE A 208 0.55 -16.18 -5.39
CA ILE A 208 -0.55 -17.05 -5.82
C ILE A 208 -1.15 -16.44 -7.08
N LEU A 209 -1.08 -17.17 -8.20
CA LEU A 209 -1.51 -16.67 -9.51
C LEU A 209 -2.70 -17.48 -10.03
N LYS A 210 -3.77 -16.81 -10.45
CA LYS A 210 -4.86 -17.47 -11.18
C LYS A 210 -4.42 -17.69 -12.64
N LEU A 211 -4.38 -18.95 -13.09
CA LEU A 211 -4.06 -19.29 -14.48
C LEU A 211 -5.30 -19.31 -15.37
N ASN A 212 -6.38 -19.91 -14.87
CA ASN A 212 -7.73 -19.91 -15.44
C ASN A 212 -8.74 -20.29 -14.34
N ASP A 213 -10.01 -20.48 -14.68
CA ASP A 213 -11.09 -20.79 -13.72
C ASP A 213 -10.94 -22.15 -13.00
N ASP A 214 -10.05 -23.03 -13.48
CA ASP A 214 -9.83 -24.35 -12.88
C ASP A 214 -8.41 -24.51 -12.31
N ASN A 215 -7.51 -23.53 -12.50
CA ASN A 215 -6.08 -23.69 -12.20
C ASN A 215 -5.49 -22.46 -11.50
N ILE A 216 -4.87 -22.73 -10.35
CA ILE A 216 -4.13 -21.76 -9.54
C ILE A 216 -2.66 -22.22 -9.46
N LEU A 217 -1.73 -21.29 -9.60
CA LEU A 217 -0.30 -21.54 -9.46
C LEU A 217 0.22 -20.91 -8.17
N PHE A 218 0.68 -21.76 -7.26
CA PHE A 218 1.44 -21.34 -6.08
C PHE A 218 2.92 -21.23 -6.43
N VAL A 219 3.54 -20.13 -6.00
CA VAL A 219 4.94 -19.79 -6.27
C VAL A 219 5.62 -19.42 -4.94
N GLY A 220 6.77 -20.02 -4.63
CA GLY A 220 7.42 -19.80 -3.36
C GLY A 220 8.67 -20.66 -3.13
N MET A 221 8.93 -20.98 -1.86
CA MET A 221 9.95 -21.91 -1.40
C MET A 221 9.25 -23.14 -0.81
N PHE A 222 9.20 -24.23 -1.54
CA PHE A 222 8.67 -25.53 -1.09
C PHE A 222 9.04 -26.62 -2.11
N ASP A 223 9.21 -27.85 -1.63
CA ASP A 223 9.55 -29.03 -2.44
C ASP A 223 8.57 -30.20 -2.24
N THR A 224 7.65 -30.06 -1.28
CA THR A 224 6.63 -31.06 -0.93
C THR A 224 5.30 -30.40 -0.55
N LEU A 225 4.25 -31.23 -0.48
CA LEU A 225 2.92 -30.85 0.01
C LEU A 225 2.73 -31.37 1.45
N GLY A 226 1.85 -30.75 2.23
CA GLY A 226 1.46 -31.23 3.55
C GLY A 226 0.92 -32.66 3.48
N ASN A 227 0.14 -32.96 2.43
CA ASN A 227 -0.20 -34.32 2.04
C ASN A 227 0.73 -34.84 0.92
N SER A 228 1.92 -35.29 1.29
CA SER A 228 2.93 -35.78 0.35
C SER A 228 2.48 -36.99 -0.49
N SER A 229 1.48 -37.76 -0.02
CA SER A 229 0.93 -38.91 -0.78
C SER A 229 0.33 -38.51 -2.14
N LEU A 230 -0.07 -37.24 -2.30
CA LEU A 230 -0.59 -36.71 -3.56
C LEU A 230 0.48 -36.54 -4.66
N LEU A 231 1.76 -36.54 -4.29
CA LEU A 231 2.88 -36.44 -5.22
C LEU A 231 3.31 -37.81 -5.76
N THR A 232 2.73 -38.91 -5.29
CA THR A 232 3.12 -40.26 -5.67
C THR A 232 2.15 -40.83 -6.71
N TYR A 233 2.65 -41.28 -7.87
CA TYR A 233 1.82 -41.95 -8.89
C TYR A 233 2.47 -43.23 -9.47
N ASN A 234 1.65 -44.23 -9.76
CA ASN A 234 2.07 -45.53 -10.29
C ASN A 234 2.32 -45.43 -11.80
N THR A 235 3.55 -45.65 -12.26
CA THR A 235 3.83 -45.79 -13.71
C THR A 235 4.17 -47.24 -14.06
N THR A 236 3.40 -47.83 -14.98
CA THR A 236 3.84 -49.03 -15.72
C THR A 236 4.70 -48.56 -16.88
N SER A 237 6.02 -48.52 -16.71
CA SER A 237 6.96 -48.24 -17.82
C SER A 237 7.86 -49.45 -18.08
N ASN A 238 7.83 -49.92 -19.34
CA ASN A 238 8.77 -50.91 -19.86
C ASN A 238 10.11 -50.21 -20.13
N PHE A 239 11.09 -50.38 -19.25
CA PHE A 239 12.49 -50.07 -19.53
C PHE A 239 13.38 -51.27 -19.20
N SER A 240 13.83 -51.93 -20.25
CA SER A 240 14.95 -52.87 -20.25
C SER A 240 16.25 -52.09 -20.16
N ASN A 241 16.96 -52.16 -19.02
CA ASN A 241 18.43 -52.08 -18.87
C ASN A 241 18.85 -51.73 -17.43
N PHE A 242 18.28 -52.40 -16.43
CA PHE A 242 19.00 -52.65 -15.18
C PHE A 242 19.21 -54.16 -15.10
N THR A 243 20.45 -54.59 -14.94
CA THR A 243 20.78 -55.98 -14.66
C THR A 243 20.07 -56.39 -13.38
N ASN A 244 19.22 -57.40 -13.50
CA ASN A 244 18.50 -58.05 -12.40
C ASN A 244 19.43 -58.32 -11.20
N SER A 245 19.24 -57.62 -10.09
CA SER A 245 19.40 -58.22 -8.77
C SER A 245 17.99 -58.52 -8.26
N THR A 246 17.61 -59.79 -8.36
CA THR A 246 16.43 -60.33 -7.68
C THR A 246 16.88 -60.62 -6.25
N GLU A 247 16.97 -59.57 -5.45
CA GLU A 247 17.22 -59.66 -4.02
C GLU A 247 15.85 -59.74 -3.33
N ASN A 248 15.62 -60.80 -2.56
CA ASN A 248 14.39 -60.94 -1.76
C ASN A 248 14.27 -59.74 -0.81
N SER A 249 13.04 -59.23 -0.60
CA SER A 249 12.67 -58.10 0.28
C SER A 249 13.22 -58.14 1.73
N SER A 250 13.81 -59.27 2.16
CA SER A 250 14.50 -59.43 3.44
C SER A 250 15.94 -58.87 3.50
N THR A 251 16.56 -58.43 2.40
CA THR A 251 18.01 -58.07 2.37
C THR A 251 18.35 -56.58 2.26
N ILE A 252 17.36 -55.68 2.18
CA ILE A 252 17.62 -54.22 2.12
C ILE A 252 18.38 -53.78 3.39
N GLN A 253 19.60 -53.28 3.23
CA GLN A 253 20.49 -52.79 4.28
C GLN A 253 20.87 -51.33 3.95
N LEU A 254 20.36 -50.36 4.73
CA LEU A 254 20.54 -48.92 4.47
C LEU A 254 21.83 -48.38 5.07
N GLU A 255 22.27 -49.00 6.16
CA GLU A 255 23.40 -48.58 6.97
C GLU A 255 24.69 -49.24 6.49
N GLN A 256 25.83 -48.56 6.63
CA GLN A 256 27.13 -49.12 6.30
C GLN A 256 27.58 -50.11 7.38
N GLN A 257 28.03 -51.30 6.98
CA GLN A 257 28.65 -52.25 7.90
C GLN A 257 30.02 -51.73 8.36
N ILE A 258 30.24 -51.77 9.67
CA ILE A 258 31.53 -51.43 10.30
C ILE A 258 32.49 -52.60 10.07
N SER A 259 33.64 -52.31 9.45
CA SER A 259 34.68 -53.32 9.26
C SER A 259 35.32 -53.74 10.58
N LEU A 260 35.24 -55.04 10.90
CA LEU A 260 35.86 -55.63 12.09
C LEU A 260 37.18 -56.36 11.78
N LYS A 261 37.68 -56.26 10.54
CA LYS A 261 38.85 -57.00 10.05
C LYS A 261 40.12 -56.78 10.89
N TYR A 262 40.33 -55.53 11.32
CA TYR A 262 41.48 -55.12 12.12
C TYR A 262 41.15 -54.86 13.59
N ALA A 263 39.95 -55.24 14.03
CA ALA A 263 39.55 -55.09 15.42
C ALA A 263 40.24 -56.16 16.30
N THR A 264 40.46 -55.83 17.57
CA THR A 264 41.07 -56.73 18.55
C THR A 264 40.03 -57.24 19.54
N TRP A 265 40.19 -58.48 19.99
CA TRP A 265 39.17 -59.17 20.80
C TRP A 265 39.76 -59.65 22.13
N ASP A 266 38.99 -59.52 23.20
CA ASP A 266 39.24 -60.16 24.49
C ASP A 266 38.05 -61.08 24.83
N ALA A 267 38.30 -62.38 24.71
CA ALA A 267 37.32 -63.44 24.99
C ALA A 267 37.59 -64.15 26.34
N GLY A 268 38.55 -63.68 27.13
CA GLY A 268 38.95 -64.33 28.38
C GLY A 268 39.34 -65.79 28.20
N THR A 269 38.61 -66.71 28.87
CA THR A 269 38.83 -68.16 28.79
C THR A 269 37.91 -68.87 27.79
N ALA A 270 37.09 -68.13 27.05
CA ALA A 270 36.17 -68.69 26.06
C ALA A 270 36.93 -69.23 24.83
N TYR A 271 36.33 -70.20 24.14
CA TYR A 271 36.74 -70.51 22.77
C TYR A 271 36.25 -69.38 21.86
N PHE A 272 37.14 -68.85 21.02
CA PHE A 272 36.82 -67.76 20.10
C PHE A 272 37.54 -67.93 18.76
N ASP A 273 36.78 -67.95 17.68
CA ASP A 273 37.26 -67.97 16.31
C ASP A 273 36.88 -66.66 15.61
N GLN A 274 37.80 -65.69 15.63
CA GLN A 274 37.57 -64.36 15.07
C GLN A 274 37.12 -64.39 13.61
N ASN A 275 37.73 -65.22 12.78
CA ASN A 275 37.48 -65.20 11.33
C ASN A 275 36.06 -65.68 11.00
N ASN A 276 35.54 -66.64 11.77
CA ASN A 276 34.17 -67.11 11.61
C ASN A 276 33.15 -66.22 12.33
N PHE A 277 33.56 -65.49 13.37
CA PHE A 277 32.65 -64.68 14.19
C PHE A 277 32.24 -63.34 13.55
N VAL A 278 33.09 -62.76 12.70
CA VAL A 278 32.87 -61.43 12.08
C VAL A 278 32.27 -61.47 10.68
N CYS A 279 31.97 -62.68 10.17
CA CYS A 279 31.39 -62.91 8.85
C CYS A 279 29.97 -63.46 8.98
N GLU A 280 29.14 -63.29 7.94
CA GLU A 280 27.82 -63.94 7.87
C GLU A 280 27.94 -65.43 8.26
N ALA A 281 27.06 -65.87 9.17
CA ALA A 281 27.26 -67.06 9.99
C ALA A 281 27.79 -68.27 9.21
N GLY A 282 28.99 -68.71 9.59
CA GLY A 282 29.45 -70.05 9.26
C GLY A 282 28.56 -71.11 9.90
N SER A 283 28.60 -72.33 9.37
CA SER A 283 27.84 -73.48 9.87
C SER A 283 28.24 -73.98 11.28
N SER A 284 29.01 -73.20 12.06
CA SER A 284 29.60 -73.58 13.35
C SER A 284 29.62 -72.42 14.35
N GLU A 285 29.51 -72.73 15.63
CA GLU A 285 29.63 -71.76 16.73
C GLU A 285 31.04 -71.17 16.83
N ALA A 286 31.17 -69.85 16.81
CA ALA A 286 32.45 -69.13 16.78
C ALA A 286 32.84 -68.48 18.11
N TRP A 287 31.91 -68.38 19.07
CA TRP A 287 32.20 -68.02 20.46
C TRP A 287 31.50 -69.00 21.40
N ILE A 288 32.24 -69.67 22.30
CA ILE A 288 31.70 -70.68 23.23
C ILE A 288 32.27 -70.49 24.64
N VAL A 289 31.37 -70.43 25.62
CA VAL A 289 31.69 -70.39 27.06
C VAL A 289 31.12 -71.61 27.76
N GLU A 290 31.96 -72.30 28.53
CA GLU A 290 31.53 -73.40 29.42
C GLU A 290 30.81 -72.82 30.65
N GLY A 291 29.52 -72.55 30.50
CA GLY A 291 28.64 -71.96 31.51
C GLY A 291 27.48 -71.17 30.89
N ARG A 292 26.55 -70.67 31.72
CA ARG A 292 25.35 -69.93 31.28
C ARG A 292 25.56 -68.42 31.06
N SER A 293 26.78 -67.92 31.30
CA SER A 293 27.11 -66.50 31.16
C SER A 293 28.53 -66.31 30.67
N GLY A 294 28.79 -65.24 29.92
CA GLY A 294 30.11 -64.93 29.37
C GLY A 294 30.23 -63.49 28.89
N ASN A 295 31.45 -63.00 28.69
CA ASN A 295 31.74 -61.70 28.10
C ASN A 295 32.67 -61.83 26.90
N LEU A 296 32.46 -60.96 25.91
CA LEU A 296 33.30 -60.81 24.75
C LEU A 296 33.48 -59.32 24.48
N GLN A 297 34.72 -58.83 24.60
CA GLN A 297 35.04 -57.43 24.34
C GLN A 297 35.72 -57.28 22.98
N LEU A 298 35.23 -56.31 22.22
CA LEU A 298 35.71 -55.85 20.93
C LEU A 298 36.32 -54.46 21.10
N ASN A 299 37.56 -54.26 20.67
CA ASN A 299 38.18 -52.93 20.59
C ASN A 299 38.39 -52.54 19.13
N PHE A 300 37.86 -51.37 18.76
CA PHE A 300 37.91 -50.87 17.39
C PHE A 300 39.29 -50.24 17.08
N PRO A 301 39.78 -50.35 15.83
CA PRO A 301 41.03 -49.70 15.42
C PRO A 301 40.93 -48.16 15.40
N ASN A 302 39.70 -47.63 15.30
CA ASN A 302 39.36 -46.22 15.36
C ASN A 302 37.95 -46.08 15.96
N THR A 303 37.61 -44.90 16.45
CA THR A 303 36.26 -44.61 16.95
C THR A 303 35.23 -44.81 15.85
N VAL A 304 34.09 -45.44 16.20
CA VAL A 304 32.94 -45.68 15.33
C VAL A 304 31.66 -45.26 16.04
N SER A 305 30.57 -45.03 15.30
CA SER A 305 29.26 -44.70 15.87
C SER A 305 28.23 -45.77 15.47
N PRO A 306 28.13 -46.90 16.20
CA PRO A 306 27.24 -47.99 15.83
C PRO A 306 25.78 -47.60 15.99
N SER A 307 24.98 -47.78 14.94
CA SER A 307 23.52 -47.60 14.95
C SER A 307 22.77 -48.91 15.14
N LYS A 308 23.37 -50.04 14.76
CA LYS A 308 22.75 -51.37 14.91
C LYS A 308 23.77 -52.49 15.10
N ILE A 309 23.38 -53.52 15.84
CA ILE A 309 24.08 -54.80 15.94
C ILE A 309 23.17 -55.92 15.43
N ARG A 310 23.71 -56.80 14.59
CA ARG A 310 23.09 -58.06 14.19
C ARG A 310 23.79 -59.20 14.93
N ILE A 311 23.00 -60.08 15.54
CA ILE A 311 23.52 -61.20 16.33
C ILE A 311 22.99 -62.50 15.75
N TYR A 312 23.91 -63.41 15.43
CA TYR A 312 23.64 -64.78 15.03
C TYR A 312 23.77 -65.67 16.27
N ASN A 313 22.63 -66.17 16.75
CA ASN A 313 22.61 -67.06 17.91
C ASN A 313 23.22 -68.43 17.55
N ALA A 314 23.49 -69.27 18.56
CA ALA A 314 24.01 -70.61 18.32
C ALA A 314 23.11 -71.39 17.34
N ASN A 315 23.74 -72.15 16.44
CA ASN A 315 23.03 -72.97 15.46
C ASN A 315 22.26 -74.09 16.17
N THR A 316 22.74 -74.55 17.32
CA THR A 316 22.06 -75.50 18.21
C THR A 316 21.10 -74.81 19.18
N ALA A 317 19.85 -75.28 19.25
CA ALA A 317 18.79 -74.67 20.06
C ALA A 317 19.04 -74.72 21.59
N GLU A 318 19.94 -75.60 22.07
CA GLU A 318 20.22 -75.79 23.49
C GLU A 318 21.35 -74.89 24.02
N ASP A 319 22.33 -74.49 23.22
CA ASP A 319 23.51 -73.78 23.71
C ASP A 319 23.49 -72.26 23.42
N GLY A 320 22.43 -71.76 22.81
CA GLY A 320 22.27 -70.34 22.45
C GLY A 320 22.12 -69.41 23.65
N VAL A 321 22.54 -68.16 23.46
CA VAL A 321 22.29 -67.05 24.38
C VAL A 321 20.79 -66.77 24.43
N SER A 322 20.20 -66.64 25.61
CA SER A 322 18.79 -66.26 25.78
C SER A 322 18.63 -64.81 26.24
N LEU A 323 19.63 -64.27 26.95
CA LEU A 323 19.60 -62.91 27.48
C LEU A 323 20.98 -62.28 27.42
N PHE A 324 21.08 -61.06 26.91
CA PHE A 324 22.33 -60.32 26.80
C PHE A 324 22.17 -58.83 27.14
N ARG A 325 23.31 -58.15 27.25
CA ARG A 325 23.41 -56.68 27.27
C ARG A 325 24.70 -56.23 26.60
N ILE A 326 24.76 -54.95 26.23
CA ILE A 326 25.94 -54.33 25.63
C ILE A 326 26.44 -53.18 26.51
N VAL A 327 27.75 -53.10 26.69
CA VAL A 327 28.45 -52.00 27.37
C VAL A 327 29.49 -51.39 26.43
N THR A 328 29.60 -50.06 26.38
CA THR A 328 30.54 -49.36 25.49
C THR A 328 31.57 -48.55 26.26
N SER A 329 32.73 -48.30 25.65
CA SER A 329 33.78 -47.38 26.12
C SER A 329 33.85 -46.17 25.19
N PRO A 330 34.04 -44.93 25.71
CA PRO A 330 34.45 -44.58 27.08
C PRO A 330 33.29 -44.42 28.08
N SER A 331 32.04 -44.52 27.62
CA SER A 331 30.85 -44.25 28.46
C SER A 331 30.76 -45.19 29.68
N ASN A 332 31.26 -46.42 29.57
CA ASN A 332 31.09 -47.53 30.51
C ASN A 332 29.61 -47.79 30.89
N GLY A 333 28.67 -47.32 30.07
CA GLY A 333 27.23 -47.44 30.29
C GLY A 333 26.64 -48.67 29.60
N ILE A 334 25.50 -49.15 30.11
CA ILE A 334 24.67 -50.14 29.43
C ILE A 334 23.94 -49.43 28.29
N MET A 335 24.00 -49.98 27.08
CA MET A 335 23.35 -49.41 25.91
C MET A 335 21.86 -49.76 25.89
N ASN A 336 21.02 -48.76 25.59
CA ASN A 336 19.61 -49.00 25.32
C ASN A 336 19.45 -49.44 23.86
N LEU A 337 18.73 -50.54 23.67
CA LEU A 337 18.52 -51.19 22.39
C LEU A 337 17.03 -51.26 22.04
N THR A 338 16.75 -51.20 20.74
CA THR A 338 15.42 -51.38 20.17
C THR A 338 15.47 -52.52 19.17
N TYR A 339 14.48 -53.42 19.18
CA TYR A 339 14.41 -54.57 18.27
C TYR A 339 12.97 -54.85 17.86
N VAL A 340 12.79 -55.57 16.75
CA VAL A 340 11.49 -56.11 16.36
C VAL A 340 11.37 -57.50 16.97
N ASP A 341 10.35 -57.72 17.81
CA ASP A 341 10.15 -59.01 18.48
C ASP A 341 9.65 -60.06 17.47
N PRO A 342 10.42 -61.15 17.22
CA PRO A 342 10.06 -62.16 16.22
C PRO A 342 8.70 -62.84 16.44
N LEU A 343 8.24 -62.91 17.69
CA LEU A 343 6.98 -63.57 18.03
C LEU A 343 5.75 -62.68 17.79
N THR A 344 5.91 -61.37 17.92
CA THR A 344 4.78 -60.41 17.87
C THR A 344 4.82 -59.49 16.65
N GLY A 345 5.98 -59.33 16.01
CA GLY A 345 6.22 -58.36 14.94
C GLY A 345 6.16 -56.91 15.40
N GLN A 346 6.19 -56.65 16.72
CA GLN A 346 6.14 -55.30 17.30
C GLN A 346 7.53 -54.82 17.69
N LEU A 347 7.76 -53.52 17.55
CA LEU A 347 8.97 -52.86 18.04
C LEU A 347 8.98 -52.86 19.58
N LYS A 348 10.06 -53.34 20.18
CA LYS A 348 10.28 -53.41 21.64
C LYS A 348 11.63 -52.84 22.02
N TYR A 349 11.77 -52.49 23.29
CA TYR A 349 12.95 -51.86 23.86
C TYR A 349 13.53 -52.74 24.97
N CYS A 350 14.85 -52.74 25.11
CA CYS A 350 15.58 -53.42 26.17
C CYS A 350 16.91 -52.71 26.47
N ASP A 351 17.49 -52.95 27.64
CA ASP A 351 18.76 -52.37 28.06
C ASP A 351 19.66 -53.41 28.73
N ALA A 352 19.46 -53.68 30.02
CA ALA A 352 20.21 -54.63 30.81
C ALA A 352 19.75 -56.07 30.61
N PHE A 353 18.61 -56.31 29.94
CA PHE A 353 17.99 -57.62 29.75
C PHE A 353 17.38 -57.75 28.34
N CYS A 354 18.23 -57.86 27.32
CA CYS A 354 17.80 -58.01 25.93
C CYS A 354 17.60 -59.48 25.55
N PRO A 355 16.38 -59.89 25.14
CA PRO A 355 16.08 -61.27 24.83
C PRO A 355 16.61 -61.66 23.44
N LEU A 356 17.18 -62.86 23.32
CA LEU A 356 17.61 -63.45 22.05
C LEU A 356 16.93 -64.81 21.88
N LEU A 357 16.17 -64.98 20.80
CA LEU A 357 15.43 -66.19 20.48
C LEU A 357 16.40 -67.28 19.99
N ASN A 358 16.14 -68.54 20.30
CA ASN A 358 16.96 -69.64 19.79
C ASN A 358 16.70 -69.89 18.30
N SER A 359 17.62 -70.57 17.63
CA SER A 359 17.54 -70.86 16.18
C SER A 359 16.21 -71.52 15.77
N SER A 360 15.77 -72.55 16.50
CA SER A 360 14.47 -73.21 16.23
C SER A 360 13.27 -72.28 16.37
N GLY A 361 13.34 -71.29 17.27
CA GLY A 361 12.29 -70.30 17.49
C GLY A 361 12.23 -69.29 16.35
N LEU A 362 13.38 -68.86 15.82
CA LEU A 362 13.47 -67.97 14.64
C LEU A 362 12.95 -68.66 13.38
N GLU A 363 13.31 -69.93 13.14
CA GLU A 363 12.78 -70.73 12.02
C GLU A 363 11.25 -70.89 12.10
N THR A 364 10.73 -71.14 13.31
CA THR A 364 9.28 -71.26 13.54
C THR A 364 8.56 -69.91 13.37
N ALA A 365 9.18 -68.81 13.79
CA ALA A 365 8.62 -67.48 13.61
C ALA A 365 8.61 -67.07 12.13
N SER A 366 9.70 -67.33 11.41
CA SER A 366 9.86 -67.05 9.97
C SER A 366 8.84 -67.83 9.11
N SER A 367 8.64 -69.12 9.38
CA SER A 367 7.67 -69.94 8.65
C SER A 367 6.19 -69.54 8.86
N ASN A 368 5.88 -68.78 9.91
CA ASN A 368 4.51 -68.31 10.22
C ASN A 368 4.25 -66.85 9.81
N SER A 369 5.22 -66.12 9.25
CA SER A 369 5.02 -64.73 8.82
C SER A 369 4.43 -64.63 7.41
N THR A 370 3.13 -64.32 7.30
CA THR A 370 2.43 -64.16 6.00
C THR A 370 2.48 -62.75 5.40
N SER A 371 3.27 -61.83 5.96
CA SER A 371 3.47 -60.47 5.43
C SER A 371 4.81 -59.91 5.88
N GLU A 372 5.56 -59.32 4.94
CA GLU A 372 6.89 -58.71 5.13
C GLU A 372 6.91 -57.61 6.21
N THR A 373 5.73 -57.05 6.54
CA THR A 373 5.54 -55.98 7.54
C THR A 373 5.73 -56.41 9.01
N ARG A 374 6.06 -57.68 9.30
CA ARG A 374 6.34 -58.15 10.67
C ARG A 374 7.82 -58.41 10.96
N GLN A 375 8.68 -58.34 9.94
CA GLN A 375 10.10 -58.69 10.08
C GLN A 375 11.03 -57.48 10.12
N ARG A 376 10.56 -56.31 9.66
CA ARG A 376 11.35 -55.10 9.45
C ARG A 376 10.59 -53.86 9.89
N VAL A 377 11.27 -52.95 10.58
CA VAL A 377 10.77 -51.60 10.89
C VAL A 377 11.89 -50.60 10.61
N PHE A 378 11.54 -49.47 9.99
CA PHE A 378 12.44 -48.34 9.83
C PHE A 378 12.23 -47.36 11.00
N ILE A 379 13.32 -46.89 11.59
CA ILE A 379 13.34 -45.95 12.70
C ILE A 379 14.25 -44.76 12.35
N ASN A 380 14.27 -43.73 13.20
CA ASN A 380 15.13 -42.54 13.05
C ASN A 380 14.95 -41.83 11.68
N ASN A 381 13.74 -41.39 11.35
CA ASN A 381 13.45 -40.77 10.03
C ASN A 381 13.89 -41.64 8.85
N ASN A 382 13.69 -42.95 8.99
CA ASN A 382 14.03 -43.97 8.01
C ASN A 382 15.53 -44.19 7.75
N THR A 383 16.43 -43.68 8.60
CA THR A 383 17.88 -43.87 8.40
C THR A 383 18.39 -45.21 8.92
N THR A 384 17.71 -45.81 9.90
CA THR A 384 18.09 -47.10 10.50
C THR A 384 16.99 -48.14 10.25
N SER A 385 17.36 -49.32 9.77
CA SER A 385 16.47 -50.45 9.52
C SER A 385 16.68 -51.55 10.55
N VAL A 386 15.64 -51.97 11.26
CA VAL A 386 15.72 -53.02 12.29
C VAL A 386 14.96 -54.25 11.82
N THR A 387 15.70 -55.34 11.61
CA THR A 387 15.20 -56.55 10.95
C THR A 387 15.51 -57.81 11.78
N TRP A 388 14.74 -58.88 11.56
CA TRP A 388 15.12 -60.23 11.99
C TRP A 388 14.81 -61.23 10.86
N SER A 389 15.54 -62.35 10.86
CA SER A 389 15.39 -63.42 9.87
C SER A 389 15.35 -64.79 10.55
N GLU A 390 15.34 -65.87 9.76
CA GLU A 390 15.47 -67.24 10.29
C GLU A 390 16.84 -67.50 10.96
N SER A 391 17.87 -66.70 10.67
CA SER A 391 19.24 -66.92 11.14
C SER A 391 19.76 -65.85 12.11
N TYR A 392 19.13 -64.67 12.19
CA TYR A 392 19.61 -63.57 13.03
C TYR A 392 18.52 -62.70 13.62
N GLN A 393 18.89 -61.93 14.64
CA GLN A 393 18.11 -60.80 15.15
C GLN A 393 18.95 -59.53 15.21
N GLU A 394 18.34 -58.40 14.87
CA GLU A 394 18.99 -57.09 14.96
C GLU A 394 18.46 -56.26 16.13
N PHE A 395 19.35 -55.44 16.68
CA PHE A 395 19.10 -54.51 17.76
C PHE A 395 19.71 -53.16 17.41
N ALA A 396 18.89 -52.13 17.26
CA ALA A 396 19.35 -50.76 17.04
C ALA A 396 19.70 -50.08 18.35
N PHE A 397 20.79 -49.32 18.36
CA PHE A 397 21.18 -48.46 19.47
C PHE A 397 20.27 -47.22 19.50
N ILE A 398 19.70 -46.89 20.66
CA ILE A 398 18.85 -45.69 20.79
C ILE A 398 19.71 -44.41 20.78
N ASN A 399 20.94 -44.51 21.31
CA ASN A 399 21.88 -43.40 21.36
C ASN A 399 23.06 -43.70 20.43
N ASN A 400 23.19 -42.93 19.35
CA ASN A 400 24.37 -42.94 18.51
C ASN A 400 25.47 -42.17 19.23
N ILE A 401 26.44 -42.90 19.79
CA ILE A 401 27.62 -42.34 20.45
C ILE A 401 28.86 -42.92 19.82
N ASP A 402 29.93 -42.14 19.87
CA ASP A 402 31.26 -42.57 19.48
C ASP A 402 31.82 -43.60 20.47
N VAL A 403 32.19 -44.77 19.94
CA VAL A 403 32.63 -45.95 20.69
C VAL A 403 34.03 -46.38 20.26
N SER A 404 34.91 -46.60 21.24
CA SER A 404 36.24 -47.18 21.04
C SER A 404 36.34 -48.66 21.42
N ALA A 405 35.43 -49.15 22.26
CA ALA A 405 35.27 -50.58 22.55
C ALA A 405 33.82 -50.94 22.90
N LEU A 406 33.40 -52.15 22.55
CA LEU A 406 32.08 -52.70 22.81
C LEU A 406 32.22 -54.06 23.51
N THR A 407 31.52 -54.27 24.62
CA THR A 407 31.49 -55.55 25.35
C THR A 407 30.09 -56.16 25.29
N LEU A 408 29.98 -57.33 24.65
CA LEU A 408 28.78 -58.17 24.69
C LEU A 408 28.84 -59.04 25.95
N ILE A 409 27.81 -58.97 26.78
CA ILE A 409 27.70 -59.75 28.02
C ILE A 409 26.46 -60.64 27.91
N ALA A 410 26.69 -61.95 27.75
CA ALA A 410 25.64 -62.96 27.84
C ALA A 410 25.33 -63.20 29.33
N GLN A 411 24.08 -62.99 29.71
CA GLN A 411 23.61 -63.09 31.10
C GLN A 411 22.99 -64.45 31.40
N ASP A 412 22.37 -65.08 30.40
CA ASP A 412 21.78 -66.41 30.51
C ASP A 412 21.75 -67.13 29.16
N SER A 413 21.64 -68.46 29.19
CA SER A 413 21.55 -69.32 28.00
C SER A 413 20.42 -70.36 28.11
N TYR A 414 20.01 -70.94 26.97
CA TYR A 414 18.95 -71.95 26.94
C TYR A 414 19.36 -73.26 27.66
N GLY A 415 20.65 -73.58 27.69
CA GLY A 415 21.19 -74.84 28.19
C GLY A 415 22.30 -74.67 29.22
N SER A 416 23.33 -75.52 29.14
CA SER A 416 24.47 -75.51 30.07
C SER A 416 25.69 -74.72 29.57
N LYS A 417 25.71 -74.38 28.28
CA LYS A 417 26.75 -73.57 27.63
C LYS A 417 26.17 -72.30 27.07
N THR A 418 27.04 -71.36 26.72
CA THR A 418 26.69 -70.10 26.05
C THR A 418 27.46 -70.04 24.76
N ALA A 419 26.76 -69.94 23.63
CA ALA A 419 27.38 -69.86 22.32
C ALA A 419 26.71 -68.84 21.40
N LEU A 420 27.51 -68.25 20.51
CA LEU A 420 27.07 -67.42 19.38
C LEU A 420 27.82 -67.84 18.11
N SER A 421 27.13 -67.74 16.97
CA SER A 421 27.70 -68.08 15.67
C SER A 421 28.38 -66.87 15.00
N GLY A 422 27.97 -65.64 15.32
CA GLY A 422 28.61 -64.43 14.79
C GLY A 422 27.92 -63.13 15.18
N ILE A 423 28.55 -61.99 14.88
CA ILE A 423 27.96 -60.65 15.00
C ILE A 423 28.36 -59.75 13.83
N GLU A 424 27.50 -58.79 13.51
CA GLU A 424 27.80 -57.69 12.60
C GLU A 424 27.38 -56.36 13.23
N LEU A 425 28.12 -55.30 12.93
CA LEU A 425 27.85 -53.95 13.42
C LEU A 425 27.67 -53.01 12.25
N PHE A 426 26.73 -52.07 12.37
CA PHE A 426 26.39 -51.11 11.34
C PHE A 426 26.37 -49.70 11.92
N GLN A 427 26.58 -48.71 11.05
CA GLN A 427 26.49 -47.29 11.37
C GLN A 427 25.69 -46.56 10.29
N ASP A 428 24.92 -45.54 10.69
CA ASP A 428 24.09 -44.78 9.75
C ASP A 428 24.95 -43.94 8.79
N SER A 429 26.15 -43.54 9.21
CA SER A 429 27.09 -42.78 8.38
C SER A 429 27.81 -43.67 7.36
N HIS A 430 27.80 -43.25 6.11
CA HIS A 430 28.57 -43.84 5.01
C HIS A 430 29.98 -43.23 4.97
N THR A 431 30.82 -43.67 5.89
CA THR A 431 32.18 -43.22 6.08
C THR A 431 33.13 -43.77 5.02
N ALA A 432 33.98 -42.89 4.46
CA ALA A 432 35.12 -43.24 3.62
C ALA A 432 36.41 -42.70 4.24
N TYR A 433 37.31 -43.58 4.67
CA TYR A 433 38.62 -43.21 5.20
C TYR A 433 39.63 -42.98 4.08
N ALA A 434 40.53 -42.01 4.26
CA ALA A 434 41.62 -41.75 3.33
C ALA A 434 42.64 -42.91 3.34
N ASN A 435 42.84 -43.54 4.49
CA ASN A 435 43.50 -44.83 4.57
C ASN A 435 42.55 -45.94 4.11
N ASN A 436 42.67 -46.33 2.85
CA ASN A 436 41.78 -47.33 2.25
C ASN A 436 41.85 -48.73 2.91
N THR A 437 42.83 -48.99 3.78
CA THR A 437 42.88 -50.23 4.59
C THR A 437 41.72 -50.30 5.59
N LEU A 438 41.26 -49.16 6.11
CA LEU A 438 40.14 -49.06 7.05
C LEU A 438 38.76 -49.21 6.39
N ASN A 439 38.73 -49.10 5.05
CA ASN A 439 37.52 -49.23 4.25
C ASN A 439 37.22 -50.68 3.85
N GLN A 440 38.17 -51.60 3.99
CA GLN A 440 38.01 -52.98 3.51
C GLN A 440 36.89 -53.70 4.27
N PRO A 441 36.08 -54.53 3.59
CA PRO A 441 35.05 -55.32 4.26
C PRO A 441 35.66 -56.29 5.29
N GLY A 442 34.84 -56.72 6.25
CA GLY A 442 35.24 -57.63 7.33
C GLY A 442 35.73 -59.00 6.83
N CYS A 443 35.25 -59.43 5.66
CA CYS A 443 35.41 -60.79 5.13
C CYS A 443 36.00 -60.80 3.73
N ASP A 444 36.95 -61.72 3.48
CA ASP A 444 37.70 -61.79 2.21
C ASP A 444 36.88 -62.40 1.04
N THR A 445 35.71 -63.00 1.31
CA THR A 445 34.84 -63.64 0.31
C THR A 445 33.81 -62.71 -0.32
N GLU A 446 33.65 -61.47 0.17
CA GLU A 446 32.68 -60.50 -0.33
C GLU A 446 33.21 -59.69 -1.51
N SER A 447 33.59 -60.38 -2.59
CA SER A 447 34.09 -59.71 -3.81
C SER A 447 33.00 -59.00 -4.63
N THR A 448 31.78 -58.88 -4.09
CA THR A 448 30.57 -58.43 -4.80
C THR A 448 29.81 -57.30 -4.11
N SER A 449 30.12 -56.96 -2.86
CA SER A 449 29.51 -55.81 -2.15
C SER A 449 30.23 -54.52 -2.53
N LEU A 450 29.51 -53.49 -2.97
CA LEU A 450 30.04 -52.13 -3.08
C LEU A 450 30.32 -51.62 -1.66
N PHE A 451 31.52 -51.09 -1.40
CA PHE A 451 31.89 -50.49 -0.11
C PHE A 451 32.56 -49.14 -0.33
N SER A 452 32.50 -48.26 0.67
CA SER A 452 33.16 -46.96 0.60
C SER A 452 34.65 -47.13 0.34
N SER A 453 35.27 -46.36 -0.54
CA SER A 453 36.70 -46.52 -0.84
C SER A 453 37.41 -45.18 -1.03
N SER A 454 38.73 -45.21 -1.12
CA SER A 454 39.53 -44.03 -1.44
C SER A 454 40.73 -44.36 -2.32
N VAL A 455 41.12 -43.37 -3.13
CA VAL A 455 42.28 -43.44 -4.04
C VAL A 455 43.20 -42.25 -3.75
N LEU A 456 44.48 -42.55 -3.56
CA LEU A 456 45.52 -41.57 -3.24
C LEU A 456 46.40 -41.30 -4.45
N SER A 457 46.81 -40.05 -4.62
CA SER A 457 47.84 -39.66 -5.58
C SER A 457 49.23 -40.20 -5.21
N ASP A 458 50.14 -40.29 -6.19
CA ASP A 458 51.52 -40.74 -6.00
C ASP A 458 52.41 -39.65 -5.38
N ASN A 459 52.14 -39.29 -4.12
CA ASN A 459 52.87 -38.27 -3.36
C ASN A 459 53.55 -38.82 -2.09
N GLY A 460 53.75 -40.14 -2.00
CA GLY A 460 54.42 -40.76 -0.85
C GLY A 460 53.66 -40.61 0.46
N TRP A 461 52.33 -40.77 0.43
CA TRP A 461 51.46 -40.73 1.61
C TRP A 461 51.92 -41.73 2.68
N TYR A 462 51.99 -41.25 3.92
CA TYR A 462 52.36 -42.05 5.10
C TYR A 462 51.28 -41.95 6.18
N LYS A 463 51.18 -42.96 7.05
CA LYS A 463 50.26 -42.92 8.20
C LYS A 463 50.73 -41.82 9.16
N GLY A 464 49.77 -41.05 9.70
CA GLY A 464 50.02 -40.04 10.72
C GLY A 464 50.44 -40.63 12.07
N LEU A 465 49.73 -40.27 13.15
CA LEU A 465 49.98 -40.85 14.47
C LEU A 465 49.52 -42.33 14.53
N ASP A 466 50.20 -43.14 15.34
CA ASP A 466 49.93 -44.58 15.45
C ASP A 466 48.49 -44.89 15.91
N SER A 467 47.90 -44.02 16.73
CA SER A 467 46.55 -44.13 17.27
C SER A 467 45.44 -43.57 16.38
N ASP A 468 45.76 -42.93 15.25
CA ASP A 468 44.80 -42.23 14.41
C ASP A 468 44.62 -42.87 13.02
N SER A 469 43.52 -42.52 12.35
CA SER A 469 43.12 -43.04 11.04
C SER A 469 43.67 -42.24 9.85
N TYR A 470 44.21 -41.04 10.08
CA TYR A 470 44.60 -40.13 9.00
C TYR A 470 45.95 -40.48 8.34
N ILE A 471 46.09 -40.01 7.10
CA ILE A 471 47.33 -40.06 6.32
C ILE A 471 47.84 -38.64 6.06
N ALA A 472 49.15 -38.51 5.84
CA ALA A 472 49.81 -37.26 5.55
C ALA A 472 50.77 -37.41 4.36
N ALA A 473 51.01 -36.32 3.63
CA ALA A 473 52.04 -36.25 2.61
C ALA A 473 52.82 -34.93 2.71
N ASN A 474 54.13 -35.01 2.48
CA ASN A 474 54.98 -33.83 2.36
C ASN A 474 55.00 -33.40 0.89
N TYR A 475 54.57 -32.18 0.61
CA TYR A 475 54.49 -31.65 -0.74
C TYR A 475 55.37 -30.41 -0.90
N GLN A 476 56.14 -30.35 -1.98
CA GLN A 476 56.88 -29.17 -2.40
C GLN A 476 56.03 -28.43 -3.43
N SER A 477 55.85 -27.12 -3.24
CA SER A 477 55.10 -26.26 -4.16
C SER A 477 55.62 -26.45 -5.60
N ASP A 478 54.70 -26.57 -6.56
CA ASP A 478 54.95 -26.81 -8.00
C ASP A 478 55.44 -28.22 -8.41
N SER A 479 55.50 -29.19 -7.49
CA SER A 479 55.78 -30.59 -7.87
C SER A 479 54.53 -31.31 -8.43
N SER A 480 54.70 -32.24 -9.37
CA SER A 480 53.60 -33.00 -10.00
C SER A 480 53.75 -34.50 -9.71
N PRO A 481 52.66 -35.24 -9.40
CA PRO A 481 51.26 -34.79 -9.33
C PRO A 481 50.93 -33.97 -8.08
N LEU A 482 49.83 -33.22 -8.12
CA LEU A 482 49.29 -32.54 -6.92
C LEU A 482 48.75 -33.58 -5.91
N PRO A 483 49.03 -33.42 -4.61
CA PRO A 483 48.46 -34.26 -3.58
C PRO A 483 46.93 -34.24 -3.64
N THR A 484 46.35 -35.41 -3.88
CA THR A 484 44.93 -35.58 -4.08
C THR A 484 44.46 -36.85 -3.38
N VAL A 485 43.31 -36.76 -2.70
CA VAL A 485 42.57 -37.89 -2.17
C VAL A 485 41.17 -37.86 -2.77
N GLN A 486 40.82 -38.92 -3.47
CA GLN A 486 39.46 -39.14 -3.97
C GLN A 486 38.75 -40.13 -3.05
N PHE A 487 37.60 -39.73 -2.52
CA PHE A 487 36.73 -40.57 -1.71
C PHE A 487 35.51 -40.97 -2.54
N TYR A 488 35.15 -42.25 -2.41
CA TYR A 488 33.98 -42.88 -3.02
C TYR A 488 33.12 -43.48 -1.91
N PRO A 489 32.42 -42.67 -1.10
CA PRO A 489 31.48 -43.18 -0.12
C PRO A 489 30.34 -43.92 -0.83
N ASN A 490 29.97 -45.08 -0.32
CA ASN A 490 28.97 -45.94 -0.97
C ASN A 490 27.61 -45.81 -0.28
N ILE A 491 26.66 -45.11 -0.90
CA ILE A 491 25.26 -45.05 -0.42
C ILE A 491 24.42 -46.11 -1.13
N GLN A 492 23.52 -46.76 -0.40
CA GLN A 492 22.63 -47.81 -0.94
C GLN A 492 21.23 -47.29 -1.30
N ALA A 493 20.91 -46.04 -0.96
CA ALA A 493 19.58 -45.47 -1.07
C ALA A 493 19.61 -43.98 -1.41
N VAL A 494 18.55 -43.53 -2.07
CA VAL A 494 18.31 -42.10 -2.35
C VAL A 494 17.77 -41.42 -1.10
N GLY A 495 18.29 -40.25 -0.79
CA GLY A 495 17.90 -39.50 0.40
C GLY A 495 18.59 -38.16 0.51
N ASP A 496 18.38 -37.50 1.63
CA ASP A 496 19.07 -36.27 1.99
C ASP A 496 20.26 -36.61 2.90
N PHE A 497 21.42 -36.04 2.60
CA PHE A 497 22.68 -36.35 3.25
C PHE A 497 23.43 -35.08 3.65
N SER A 498 24.04 -35.12 4.84
CA SER A 498 25.08 -34.18 5.26
C SER A 498 26.44 -34.86 5.10
N ILE A 499 27.35 -34.20 4.41
CA ILE A 499 28.72 -34.66 4.16
C ILE A 499 29.67 -33.85 5.03
N LYS A 500 30.35 -34.54 5.95
CA LYS A 500 31.33 -33.92 6.85
C LYS A 500 32.73 -34.43 6.55
N MET A 501 33.64 -33.50 6.25
CA MET A 501 35.07 -33.79 6.08
C MET A 501 35.79 -33.60 7.41
N TYR A 502 36.50 -34.63 7.88
CA TYR A 502 37.27 -34.56 9.13
C TYR A 502 38.72 -34.17 8.87
N THR A 503 39.20 -33.21 9.65
CA THR A 503 40.58 -32.74 9.61
C THR A 503 41.27 -33.00 10.94
N PRO A 504 42.37 -33.78 10.98
CA PRO A 504 43.07 -34.13 12.21
C PRO A 504 43.78 -32.91 12.82
N GLY A 505 43.86 -32.86 14.14
CA GLY A 505 44.55 -31.81 14.89
C GLY A 505 46.07 -31.85 14.66
N CYS A 506 46.70 -30.69 14.62
CA CYS A 506 48.14 -30.56 14.35
C CYS A 506 49.01 -30.39 15.60
N LEU A 507 48.42 -30.24 16.80
CA LEU A 507 49.19 -30.11 18.05
C LEU A 507 49.91 -31.40 18.42
N ALA A 508 49.26 -32.55 18.23
CA ALA A 508 49.78 -33.84 18.65
C ALA A 508 50.97 -34.34 17.80
N ASP A 509 51.03 -33.96 16.52
CA ASP A 509 52.13 -34.29 15.60
C ASP A 509 53.09 -33.11 15.35
N GLY A 510 52.82 -31.93 15.92
CA GLY A 510 53.69 -30.76 15.87
C GLY A 510 53.78 -30.07 14.50
N THR A 511 52.77 -30.24 13.64
CA THR A 511 52.82 -29.82 12.23
C THR A 511 52.05 -28.53 11.90
N CYS A 512 51.49 -27.82 12.89
CA CYS A 512 50.56 -26.70 12.65
C CYS A 512 51.08 -25.59 11.71
N GLU A 513 52.37 -25.25 11.80
CA GLU A 513 52.97 -24.20 10.96
C GLU A 513 53.22 -24.64 9.51
N SER A 514 53.26 -25.95 9.25
CA SER A 514 53.54 -26.52 7.93
C SER A 514 52.30 -27.07 7.23
N ARG A 515 51.10 -26.98 7.80
CA ARG A 515 49.86 -27.47 7.17
C ARG A 515 49.46 -26.65 5.93
N SER A 516 48.73 -27.29 5.01
CA SER A 516 48.22 -26.65 3.78
C SER A 516 46.76 -26.23 3.86
N ILE A 517 46.34 -25.43 2.89
CA ILE A 517 44.95 -25.22 2.50
C ILE A 517 44.64 -26.25 1.40
N VAL A 518 43.49 -26.91 1.51
CA VAL A 518 43.01 -27.87 0.51
C VAL A 518 41.70 -27.37 -0.11
N ASN A 519 41.51 -27.63 -1.40
CA ASN A 519 40.23 -27.45 -2.07
C ASN A 519 39.50 -28.79 -2.09
N VAL A 520 38.27 -28.82 -1.57
CA VAL A 520 37.42 -30.01 -1.53
C VAL A 520 36.23 -29.80 -2.44
N THR A 521 36.03 -30.71 -3.38
CA THR A 521 34.94 -30.67 -4.35
C THR A 521 34.10 -31.93 -4.23
N VAL A 522 32.77 -31.75 -4.15
CA VAL A 522 31.78 -32.83 -4.19
C VAL A 522 31.17 -32.86 -5.59
N LEU A 523 31.15 -34.03 -6.23
CA LEU A 523 30.71 -34.23 -7.61
C LEU A 523 29.61 -35.30 -7.66
N ASP A 524 28.62 -35.09 -8.53
CA ASP A 524 27.77 -36.18 -9.01
C ASP A 524 28.49 -36.91 -10.16
N PRO A 525 28.85 -38.19 -10.01
CA PRO A 525 29.63 -38.91 -11.03
C PRO A 525 28.81 -39.26 -12.29
N THR A 526 27.48 -39.09 -12.27
CA THR A 526 26.60 -39.45 -13.40
C THR A 526 26.77 -38.47 -14.57
N ASP A 527 26.90 -37.19 -14.26
CA ASP A 527 26.95 -36.09 -15.22
C ASP A 527 28.18 -35.17 -15.02
N GLY A 528 28.94 -35.34 -13.93
CA GLY A 528 30.10 -34.54 -13.58
C GLY A 528 29.75 -33.19 -12.96
N THR A 529 28.51 -32.98 -12.52
CA THR A 529 28.07 -31.73 -11.90
C THR A 529 28.76 -31.52 -10.54
N VAL A 530 29.31 -30.32 -10.33
CA VAL A 530 29.86 -29.92 -9.02
C VAL A 530 28.71 -29.55 -8.09
N LEU A 531 28.55 -30.33 -7.03
CA LEU A 531 27.53 -30.13 -6.00
C LEU A 531 27.97 -29.10 -4.96
N SER A 532 29.26 -29.07 -4.63
CA SER A 532 29.85 -28.11 -3.69
C SER A 532 31.36 -28.02 -3.87
N THR A 533 31.95 -26.85 -3.58
CA THR A 533 33.40 -26.67 -3.50
C THR A 533 33.75 -25.75 -2.32
N GLN A 534 34.74 -26.14 -1.51
CA GLN A 534 35.12 -25.40 -0.30
C GLN A 534 36.64 -25.48 -0.05
N LEU A 535 37.20 -24.37 0.43
CA LEU A 535 38.59 -24.33 0.90
C LEU A 535 38.67 -24.65 2.40
N ILE A 536 39.45 -25.67 2.76
CA ILE A 536 39.64 -26.12 4.14
C ILE A 536 41.07 -25.85 4.60
N TYR A 537 41.20 -25.10 5.69
CA TYR A 537 42.46 -24.87 6.40
C TYR A 537 42.75 -26.03 7.36
N GLN A 538 43.94 -26.63 7.28
CA GLN A 538 44.30 -27.83 8.04
C GLN A 538 45.17 -27.61 9.28
N ASN A 539 45.34 -26.35 9.72
CA ASN A 539 46.14 -25.95 10.89
C ASN A 539 45.32 -25.86 12.19
N ASN A 540 44.23 -26.61 12.30
CA ASN A 540 43.42 -26.69 13.52
C ASN A 540 44.19 -27.41 14.64
N ASN A 541 44.15 -26.83 15.84
CA ASN A 541 44.85 -27.37 17.01
C ASN A 541 44.40 -28.80 17.37
N GLU A 542 43.09 -28.98 17.45
CA GLU A 542 42.41 -30.24 17.75
C GLU A 542 41.63 -30.69 16.51
N MET A 543 41.21 -31.96 16.46
CA MET A 543 40.38 -32.48 15.36
C MET A 543 39.13 -31.61 15.16
N LYS A 544 38.82 -31.30 13.90
CA LYS A 544 37.59 -30.60 13.49
C LYS A 544 36.89 -31.33 12.36
N TYR A 545 35.66 -30.94 12.09
CA TYR A 545 34.97 -31.28 10.85
C TYR A 545 34.46 -30.02 10.17
N ASP A 546 34.35 -30.07 8.84
CA ASP A 546 33.73 -29.04 8.00
C ASP A 546 32.58 -29.71 7.22
N GLU A 547 31.38 -29.13 7.24
CA GLU A 547 30.23 -29.63 6.45
C GLU A 547 30.38 -29.16 5.01
N ILE A 548 30.77 -30.08 4.12
CA ILE A 548 31.12 -29.76 2.74
C ILE A 548 29.93 -29.85 1.78
N PHE A 549 28.84 -30.50 2.17
CA PHE A 549 27.58 -30.56 1.41
C PHE A 549 26.42 -30.94 2.35
N ASN A 550 25.25 -30.37 2.11
CA ASN A 550 24.00 -30.77 2.76
C ASN A 550 22.88 -30.68 1.73
N GLY A 551 22.27 -31.81 1.38
CA GLY A 551 21.23 -31.87 0.35
C GLY A 551 20.98 -33.27 -0.16
N LYS A 552 20.19 -33.35 -1.23
CA LYS A 552 19.75 -34.63 -1.80
C LYS A 552 20.84 -35.29 -2.64
N LEU A 553 21.09 -36.57 -2.38
CA LEU A 553 21.94 -37.43 -3.21
C LEU A 553 21.11 -38.57 -3.81
N THR A 554 21.19 -38.70 -5.14
CA THR A 554 20.54 -39.79 -5.88
C THR A 554 21.50 -40.92 -6.27
N VAL A 555 22.80 -40.65 -6.21
CA VAL A 555 23.89 -41.60 -6.45
C VAL A 555 25.02 -41.35 -5.45
N SER A 556 25.91 -42.32 -5.30
CA SER A 556 27.13 -42.16 -4.50
C SER A 556 27.99 -41.04 -5.08
N PRO A 557 28.30 -39.97 -4.32
CA PRO A 557 29.07 -38.84 -4.84
C PRO A 557 30.56 -39.20 -4.93
N GLU A 558 31.28 -38.49 -5.79
CA GLU A 558 32.75 -38.48 -5.80
C GLU A 558 33.24 -37.23 -5.06
N ILE A 559 34.11 -37.40 -4.07
CA ILE A 559 34.62 -36.29 -3.26
C ILE A 559 36.12 -36.20 -3.44
N THR A 560 36.59 -35.08 -3.98
CA THR A 560 38.00 -34.85 -4.28
C THR A 560 38.57 -33.79 -3.35
N LEU A 561 39.55 -34.16 -2.53
CA LEU A 561 40.39 -33.25 -1.77
C LEU A 561 41.71 -33.07 -2.50
N THR A 562 42.06 -31.84 -2.87
CA THR A 562 43.32 -31.52 -3.57
C THR A 562 44.06 -30.37 -2.90
N PHE A 563 45.38 -30.42 -2.89
CA PHE A 563 46.21 -29.29 -2.44
C PHE A 563 45.84 -27.98 -3.18
N TYR A 564 45.67 -26.89 -2.43
CA TYR A 564 45.39 -25.57 -2.99
C TYR A 564 46.59 -24.62 -2.82
N SER A 565 47.01 -24.39 -1.57
CA SER A 565 48.17 -23.52 -1.27
C SER A 565 48.75 -23.81 0.11
N THR A 566 49.92 -23.25 0.40
CA THR A 566 50.45 -23.19 1.77
C THR A 566 49.65 -22.18 2.61
N ILE A 567 49.62 -22.37 3.94
CA ILE A 567 48.98 -21.41 4.86
C ILE A 567 49.87 -20.18 5.08
N LEU A 568 51.19 -20.39 5.18
CA LEU A 568 52.17 -19.33 5.26
C LEU A 568 52.80 -19.07 3.88
N PRO A 569 52.76 -17.84 3.35
CA PRO A 569 53.15 -17.52 1.98
C PRO A 569 54.64 -17.73 1.68
N ASP A 570 55.50 -17.84 2.69
CA ASP A 570 56.96 -18.00 2.55
C ASP A 570 57.43 -19.46 2.61
N LEU A 571 56.51 -20.44 2.65
CA LEU A 571 56.86 -21.86 2.71
C LEU A 571 56.88 -22.50 1.32
N ASP A 572 58.02 -23.06 0.93
CA ASP A 572 58.18 -23.86 -0.29
C ASP A 572 57.64 -25.30 -0.14
N SER A 573 57.25 -25.69 1.08
CA SER A 573 56.77 -27.03 1.39
C SER A 573 55.61 -27.00 2.38
N ALA A 574 54.63 -27.87 2.18
CA ALA A 574 53.52 -28.06 3.10
C ALA A 574 53.19 -29.53 3.34
N ILE A 575 52.58 -29.79 4.49
CA ILE A 575 52.04 -31.06 4.92
C ILE A 575 50.53 -31.01 4.67
N ILE A 576 50.08 -31.87 3.77
CA ILE A 576 48.66 -32.11 3.53
C ILE A 576 48.25 -33.35 4.31
N VAL A 577 47.07 -33.31 4.91
CA VAL A 577 46.48 -34.43 5.64
C VAL A 577 45.12 -34.81 5.10
N ALA A 578 44.71 -36.06 5.31
CA ALA A 578 43.36 -36.51 5.03
C ALA A 578 42.97 -37.60 6.03
N ASP A 579 41.84 -37.44 6.73
CA ASP A 579 41.33 -38.44 7.67
C ASP A 579 40.18 -39.25 7.04
N ARG A 580 38.98 -38.68 7.02
CA ARG A 580 37.79 -39.33 6.48
C ARG A 580 36.72 -38.33 6.05
N VAL A 581 35.77 -38.84 5.29
CA VAL A 581 34.48 -38.18 5.01
C VAL A 581 33.36 -39.03 5.58
N ASP A 582 32.45 -38.41 6.32
CA ASP A 582 31.25 -39.04 6.87
C ASP A 582 30.01 -38.53 6.13
N LEU A 583 29.32 -39.43 5.40
CA LEU A 583 28.03 -39.16 4.77
C LEU A 583 26.90 -39.62 5.68
N THR A 584 26.31 -38.68 6.43
CA THR A 584 25.23 -38.98 7.35
C THR A 584 23.87 -38.74 6.66
N PRO A 585 23.00 -39.76 6.51
CA PRO A 585 21.65 -39.55 6.02
C PRO A 585 20.84 -38.77 7.08
N THR A 586 20.13 -37.74 6.64
CA THR A 586 19.16 -36.99 7.46
C THR A 586 17.74 -37.51 7.24
N TYR A 587 17.47 -38.01 6.03
CA TYR A 587 16.22 -38.66 5.64
C TYR A 587 16.47 -39.63 4.47
N ILE A 588 15.86 -40.82 4.51
CA ILE A 588 15.91 -41.78 3.40
C ILE A 588 14.49 -41.99 2.86
N ASN A 589 14.35 -41.91 1.53
CA ASN A 589 13.08 -42.22 0.88
C ASN A 589 12.92 -43.75 0.72
N VAL A 590 12.32 -44.39 1.71
CA VAL A 590 12.12 -45.85 1.74
C VAL A 590 11.11 -46.33 0.69
N ASP A 591 10.19 -45.45 0.29
CA ASP A 591 9.20 -45.78 -0.73
C ASP A 591 9.85 -46.05 -2.09
N ASP A 592 11.04 -45.49 -2.38
CA ASP A 592 11.78 -45.80 -3.61
C ASP A 592 12.43 -47.21 -3.56
N ILE A 593 12.59 -47.80 -2.37
CA ILE A 593 13.33 -49.03 -2.10
C ILE A 593 12.40 -50.24 -1.93
N LEU A 594 11.22 -50.05 -1.34
CA LEU A 594 10.22 -51.11 -1.07
C LEU A 594 9.35 -51.49 -2.29
N LEU A 595 9.65 -50.98 -3.47
CA LEU A 595 8.87 -51.24 -4.67
C LEU A 595 9.29 -52.58 -5.28
N ASP A 596 8.41 -53.58 -5.10
CA ASP A 596 8.39 -54.80 -5.90
C ASP A 596 8.62 -54.43 -7.37
N SER A 597 9.57 -55.13 -8.01
CA SER A 597 10.08 -54.94 -9.38
C SER A 597 9.02 -54.79 -10.51
N ASN A 598 7.74 -54.91 -10.18
CA ASN A 598 6.60 -54.76 -11.09
C ASN A 598 5.82 -53.44 -10.97
N LEU A 599 6.08 -52.59 -9.97
CA LEU A 599 5.40 -51.30 -9.80
C LEU A 599 6.37 -50.25 -9.25
N LYS A 600 7.07 -49.50 -10.12
CA LYS A 600 7.79 -48.30 -9.66
C LYS A 600 6.79 -47.15 -9.47
N SER A 601 6.53 -46.74 -8.22
CA SER A 601 5.88 -45.46 -7.95
C SER A 601 6.90 -44.35 -8.18
N THR A 602 6.59 -43.43 -9.07
CA THR A 602 7.42 -42.24 -9.29
C THR A 602 6.87 -41.13 -8.42
N SER A 603 7.71 -40.50 -7.59
CA SER A 603 7.33 -39.28 -6.86
C SER A 603 7.56 -38.05 -7.75
N LEU A 604 6.55 -37.20 -7.87
CA LEU A 604 6.63 -35.89 -8.47
C LEU A 604 7.43 -34.97 -7.54
N LYS A 605 8.57 -34.45 -8.02
CA LYS A 605 9.35 -33.46 -7.28
C LYS A 605 8.82 -32.05 -7.56
N LEU A 606 8.70 -31.22 -6.52
CA LEU A 606 8.41 -29.79 -6.66
C LEU A 606 9.69 -28.98 -6.40
N ASN A 607 9.75 -27.77 -6.96
CA ASN A 607 10.81 -26.80 -6.69
C ASN A 607 10.25 -25.38 -6.73
N GLY A 608 9.46 -25.02 -5.72
CA GLY A 608 8.87 -23.70 -5.56
C GLY A 608 7.68 -23.37 -6.46
N LEU A 609 7.28 -24.27 -7.37
CA LEU A 609 6.07 -24.13 -8.20
C LEU A 609 5.10 -25.29 -7.96
N PHE A 610 3.82 -24.99 -7.73
CA PHE A 610 2.75 -25.98 -7.64
C PHE A 610 1.47 -25.50 -8.32
N GLN A 611 1.05 -26.20 -9.38
CA GLN A 611 -0.24 -25.97 -10.04
C GLN A 611 -1.33 -26.79 -9.34
N TYR A 612 -2.29 -26.09 -8.73
CA TYR A 612 -3.49 -26.64 -8.13
C TYR A 612 -4.65 -26.57 -9.13
N GLN A 613 -5.11 -27.73 -9.59
CA GLN A 613 -6.26 -27.85 -10.50
C GLN A 613 -7.51 -28.29 -9.74
N LEU A 614 -8.52 -27.44 -9.61
CA LEU A 614 -9.68 -27.64 -8.74
C LEU A 614 -10.51 -28.89 -9.13
N SER A 615 -10.72 -29.10 -10.43
CA SER A 615 -11.47 -30.23 -10.96
C SER A 615 -10.86 -31.59 -10.62
N ASN A 616 -9.52 -31.68 -10.49
CA ASN A 616 -8.85 -32.92 -10.12
C ASN A 616 -9.18 -33.33 -8.68
N PHE A 617 -9.39 -32.38 -7.78
CA PHE A 617 -9.69 -32.66 -6.37
C PHE A 617 -11.19 -32.90 -6.11
N THR A 618 -12.06 -32.43 -7.00
CA THR A 618 -13.51 -32.63 -6.90
C THR A 618 -14.02 -33.86 -7.67
N SER A 619 -13.31 -34.31 -8.72
CA SER A 619 -13.64 -35.52 -9.48
C SER A 619 -12.90 -36.76 -8.97
N ASP A 620 -13.44 -37.96 -9.18
CA ASP A 620 -12.86 -39.23 -8.71
C ASP A 620 -11.71 -39.72 -9.63
N THR A 621 -10.84 -38.79 -10.07
CA THR A 621 -9.69 -39.08 -10.93
C THR A 621 -8.56 -39.72 -10.15
N LYS A 622 -7.85 -40.66 -10.80
CA LYS A 622 -6.76 -41.42 -10.17
C LYS A 622 -5.48 -40.60 -9.92
N THR A 623 -5.28 -39.52 -10.67
CA THR A 623 -4.11 -38.63 -10.56
C THR A 623 -4.59 -37.24 -10.16
N LYS A 624 -4.37 -36.88 -8.89
CA LYS A 624 -4.79 -35.59 -8.32
C LYS A 624 -3.81 -34.47 -8.65
N VAL A 625 -2.51 -34.80 -8.69
CA VAL A 625 -1.43 -33.91 -9.11
C VAL A 625 -0.74 -34.54 -10.31
N GLY A 626 -0.67 -33.83 -11.44
CA GLY A 626 0.00 -34.28 -12.65
C GLY A 626 1.44 -33.79 -12.72
N ASN A 627 2.34 -34.57 -13.30
CA ASN A 627 3.68 -34.12 -13.69
C ASN A 627 3.59 -33.27 -14.96
N ASN A 628 3.49 -31.95 -14.81
CA ASN A 628 3.28 -31.04 -15.94
C ASN A 628 4.57 -30.30 -16.33
N SER A 629 4.51 -29.57 -17.45
CA SER A 629 5.66 -28.79 -17.94
C SER A 629 6.09 -27.68 -16.99
N ILE A 630 5.22 -27.19 -16.10
CA ILE A 630 5.54 -26.15 -15.12
C ILE A 630 6.43 -26.71 -14.00
N HIS A 631 6.11 -27.91 -13.48
CA HIS A 631 6.95 -28.59 -12.49
C HIS A 631 8.33 -28.93 -13.07
N GLN A 632 8.38 -29.41 -14.31
CA GLN A 632 9.65 -29.71 -15.01
C GLN A 632 10.47 -28.45 -15.31
N LEU A 633 9.82 -27.34 -15.63
CA LEU A 633 10.50 -26.05 -15.80
C LEU A 633 11.19 -25.63 -14.50
N ALA A 634 10.50 -25.73 -13.36
CA ALA A 634 11.05 -25.34 -12.06
C ALA A 634 12.31 -26.14 -11.70
N LEU A 635 12.31 -27.44 -11.98
CA LEU A 635 13.44 -28.34 -11.72
C LEU A 635 14.62 -28.13 -12.69
N SER A 636 14.37 -27.62 -13.89
CA SER A 636 15.40 -27.46 -14.93
C SER A 636 16.00 -26.06 -15.01
N GLN A 637 15.26 -25.02 -14.62
CA GLN A 637 15.69 -23.62 -14.76
C GLN A 637 16.20 -23.01 -13.45
N PHE A 638 15.84 -23.57 -12.30
CA PHE A 638 16.19 -23.01 -11.00
C PHE A 638 16.92 -24.03 -10.11
N PRO A 639 17.83 -23.59 -9.22
CA PRO A 639 18.46 -24.46 -8.24
C PRO A 639 17.43 -25.05 -7.27
N SER A 640 17.77 -26.15 -6.61
CA SER A 640 16.91 -26.75 -5.58
C SER A 640 16.70 -25.80 -4.40
N SER A 641 15.50 -25.83 -3.82
CA SER A 641 15.11 -25.02 -2.65
C SER A 641 15.15 -23.51 -2.89
N VAL A 642 14.97 -23.09 -4.14
CA VAL A 642 14.85 -21.67 -4.51
C VAL A 642 13.58 -21.05 -3.92
N SER A 643 13.65 -19.79 -3.49
CA SER A 643 12.47 -19.01 -3.11
C SER A 643 12.01 -18.18 -4.31
N LEU A 644 11.01 -18.68 -5.03
CA LEU A 644 10.48 -18.05 -6.24
C LEU A 644 9.38 -17.05 -5.93
N ILE A 645 9.23 -16.05 -6.78
CA ILE A 645 8.18 -15.02 -6.79
C ILE A 645 7.65 -14.93 -8.21
N GLY A 646 6.33 -14.78 -8.35
CA GLY A 646 5.67 -14.79 -9.65
C GLY A 646 4.67 -13.65 -9.82
N ASN A 647 4.56 -13.14 -11.05
CA ASN A 647 3.47 -12.23 -11.46
C ASN A 647 3.14 -12.43 -12.95
N THR A 648 2.02 -11.90 -13.41
CA THR A 648 1.53 -12.06 -14.79
C THR A 648 1.46 -10.74 -15.52
N PHE A 649 1.86 -10.72 -16.79
CA PHE A 649 1.71 -9.56 -17.67
C PHE A 649 1.54 -10.00 -19.13
N ASN A 650 0.55 -9.45 -19.84
CA ASN A 650 0.24 -9.76 -21.24
C ASN A 650 0.23 -11.27 -21.55
N ASN A 651 -0.51 -12.05 -20.73
CA ASN A 651 -0.64 -13.52 -20.88
C ASN A 651 0.69 -14.29 -20.77
N SER A 652 1.73 -13.66 -20.21
CA SER A 652 3.00 -14.28 -19.84
C SER A 652 3.12 -14.31 -18.31
N ILE A 653 3.77 -15.34 -17.79
CA ILE A 653 4.10 -15.45 -16.37
C ILE A 653 5.59 -15.11 -16.23
N PHE A 654 5.90 -14.26 -15.27
CA PHE A 654 7.27 -13.90 -14.91
C PHE A 654 7.58 -14.57 -13.58
N LEU A 655 8.69 -15.30 -13.54
CA LEU A 655 9.22 -15.95 -12.35
C LEU A 655 10.61 -15.40 -12.07
N ALA A 656 10.87 -15.02 -10.83
CA ALA A 656 12.17 -14.56 -10.35
C ALA A 656 12.34 -15.01 -8.89
N GLY A 657 13.43 -14.64 -8.23
CA GLY A 657 13.63 -14.97 -6.82
C GLY A 657 15.07 -14.76 -6.36
N SER A 658 15.55 -15.62 -5.48
CA SER A 658 16.93 -15.65 -4.96
C SER A 658 17.96 -16.13 -5.99
N THR A 659 17.75 -15.83 -7.28
CA THR A 659 18.60 -16.21 -8.40
C THR A 659 18.79 -15.02 -9.32
N SER A 660 19.90 -14.97 -10.06
CA SER A 660 20.20 -13.90 -11.03
C SER A 660 19.41 -13.94 -12.34
N ASN A 661 18.30 -14.70 -12.38
CA ASN A 661 17.53 -14.93 -13.60
C ASN A 661 16.07 -14.51 -13.39
N ILE A 662 15.54 -13.76 -14.36
CA ILE A 662 14.10 -13.60 -14.57
C ILE A 662 13.68 -14.52 -15.71
N VAL A 663 12.73 -15.41 -15.44
CA VAL A 663 12.17 -16.35 -16.41
C VAL A 663 10.79 -15.88 -16.83
N GLN A 664 10.65 -15.46 -18.09
CA GLN A 664 9.36 -15.22 -18.72
C GLN A 664 8.89 -16.50 -19.43
N LEU A 665 7.68 -16.96 -19.13
CA LEU A 665 7.09 -18.13 -19.77
C LEU A 665 5.69 -17.84 -20.32
N GLN A 666 5.34 -18.52 -21.41
CA GLN A 666 4.02 -18.47 -22.02
C GLN A 666 3.43 -19.87 -22.08
N LEU A 667 2.17 -19.98 -21.67
CA LEU A 667 1.40 -21.22 -21.68
C LEU A 667 0.42 -21.20 -22.86
N ASN A 668 0.10 -22.38 -23.40
CA ASN A 668 -1.01 -22.55 -24.34
C ASN A 668 -2.35 -22.69 -23.59
N SER A 669 -3.45 -22.92 -24.32
CA SER A 669 -4.79 -23.11 -23.72
C SER A 669 -4.89 -24.34 -22.80
N ASP A 670 -4.03 -25.33 -23.02
CA ASP A 670 -3.96 -26.56 -22.23
C ASP A 670 -2.95 -26.44 -21.06
N LEU A 671 -2.48 -25.21 -20.79
CA LEU A 671 -1.47 -24.87 -19.79
C LEU A 671 -0.11 -25.55 -19.98
N GLU A 672 0.19 -26.01 -21.20
CA GLU A 672 1.52 -26.52 -21.57
C GLU A 672 2.47 -25.38 -21.95
N LEU A 673 3.74 -25.56 -21.63
CA LEU A 673 4.80 -24.59 -21.92
C LEU A 673 5.00 -24.42 -23.44
N ARG A 674 4.73 -23.22 -23.94
CA ARG A 674 4.89 -22.87 -25.35
C ARG A 674 6.24 -22.20 -25.64
N ASN A 675 6.65 -21.28 -24.77
CA ASN A 675 7.87 -20.51 -24.92
C ASN A 675 8.45 -20.15 -23.55
N THR A 676 9.77 -20.02 -23.49
CA THR A 676 10.50 -19.59 -22.29
C THR A 676 11.64 -18.67 -22.71
N VAL A 677 11.73 -17.53 -22.05
CA VAL A 677 12.81 -16.56 -22.21
C VAL A 677 13.44 -16.36 -20.84
N VAL A 678 14.75 -16.61 -20.75
CA VAL A 678 15.53 -16.38 -19.53
C VAL A 678 16.36 -15.12 -19.74
N VAL A 679 16.23 -14.18 -18.81
CA VAL A 679 16.99 -12.93 -18.79
C VAL A 679 17.87 -12.95 -17.55
N ASP A 680 19.19 -13.00 -17.77
CA ASP A 680 20.18 -12.80 -16.72
C ASP A 680 20.21 -11.31 -16.37
N ASN A 681 19.82 -10.97 -15.15
CA ASN A 681 19.78 -9.61 -14.62
C ASN A 681 20.90 -9.37 -13.58
N GLY A 682 21.76 -10.37 -13.35
CA GLY A 682 22.91 -10.27 -12.47
C GLY A 682 22.57 -10.12 -10.98
N GLY A 683 21.33 -10.36 -10.53
CA GLY A 683 21.01 -10.34 -9.11
C GLY A 683 19.57 -10.68 -8.71
N GLU A 684 19.28 -10.59 -7.42
CA GLU A 684 18.09 -11.22 -6.81
C GLU A 684 16.85 -10.32 -6.90
N THR A 685 15.68 -10.93 -7.11
CA THR A 685 14.36 -10.27 -7.05
C THR A 685 13.66 -10.59 -5.74
N THR A 686 13.28 -9.55 -5.00
CA THR A 686 12.62 -9.67 -3.69
C THR A 686 11.11 -9.45 -3.74
N ARG A 687 10.60 -8.75 -4.77
CA ARG A 687 9.17 -8.46 -4.95
C ARG A 687 8.86 -8.12 -6.40
N ILE A 688 7.65 -8.47 -6.87
CA ILE A 688 7.15 -8.11 -8.20
C ILE A 688 5.76 -7.48 -8.05
N GLU A 689 5.62 -6.23 -8.43
CA GLU A 689 4.35 -5.48 -8.37
C GLU A 689 3.83 -5.14 -9.77
N ASN A 690 2.52 -5.03 -9.91
CA ASN A 690 1.86 -4.62 -11.15
C ASN A 690 1.56 -3.12 -11.14
N TYR A 691 1.61 -2.51 -12.32
CA TYR A 691 1.08 -1.17 -12.58
C TYR A 691 0.43 -1.12 -13.97
N SER A 692 -0.26 -0.04 -14.31
CA SER A 692 -1.12 0.01 -15.51
C SER A 692 -0.40 -0.27 -16.84
N GLN A 693 0.91 -0.03 -16.94
CA GLN A 693 1.68 -0.30 -18.16
C GLN A 693 2.56 -1.55 -18.11
N GLY A 694 2.72 -2.21 -16.94
CA GLY A 694 3.80 -3.18 -16.79
C GLY A 694 3.94 -3.85 -15.42
N LEU A 695 5.12 -4.41 -15.22
CA LEU A 695 5.59 -4.98 -13.95
C LEU A 695 6.79 -4.20 -13.42
N LEU A 696 6.89 -4.11 -12.10
CA LEU A 696 8.02 -3.59 -11.36
C LEU A 696 8.67 -4.75 -10.60
N PHE A 697 9.96 -4.93 -10.81
CA PHE A 697 10.79 -5.90 -10.12
C PHE A 697 11.68 -5.16 -9.14
N PHE A 698 11.54 -5.44 -7.84
CA PHE A 698 12.38 -4.89 -6.78
C PHE A 698 13.46 -5.91 -6.42
N GLY A 699 14.69 -5.45 -6.18
CA GLY A 699 15.83 -6.35 -6.00
C GLY A 699 17.16 -5.62 -5.98
N GLN A 700 18.25 -6.33 -6.23
CA GLN A 700 19.55 -5.73 -6.50
C GLN A 700 20.06 -6.32 -7.81
N TYR A 701 20.14 -5.51 -8.87
CA TYR A 701 20.45 -5.98 -10.22
C TYR A 701 21.78 -5.42 -10.72
N ASN A 702 22.66 -6.29 -11.22
CA ASN A 702 23.95 -5.90 -11.76
C ASN A 702 23.86 -5.82 -13.30
N ILE A 703 23.38 -4.68 -13.80
CA ILE A 703 23.12 -4.47 -15.23
C ILE A 703 24.43 -4.15 -15.99
N SER A 704 25.47 -3.66 -15.30
CA SER A 704 26.84 -3.53 -15.82
C SER A 704 27.87 -3.47 -14.68
N SER A 705 29.15 -3.75 -14.97
CA SER A 705 30.24 -3.79 -13.97
C SER A 705 30.46 -2.51 -13.14
N THR A 706 29.69 -1.45 -13.39
CA THR A 706 29.74 -0.17 -12.67
C THR A 706 28.37 0.34 -12.19
N ASN A 707 27.24 -0.25 -12.58
CA ASN A 707 25.89 0.23 -12.22
C ASN A 707 25.02 -0.90 -11.65
N VAL A 708 24.85 -0.89 -10.33
CA VAL A 708 23.81 -1.67 -9.64
C VAL A 708 22.52 -0.83 -9.64
N VAL A 709 21.39 -1.45 -9.98
CA VAL A 709 20.07 -0.81 -9.94
C VAL A 709 19.14 -1.66 -9.08
N ASP A 710 18.39 -1.03 -8.19
CA ASP A 710 17.54 -1.76 -7.22
C ASP A 710 16.12 -2.03 -7.73
N ASN A 711 15.81 -1.60 -8.95
CA ASN A 711 14.51 -1.77 -9.59
C ASN A 711 14.64 -1.95 -11.11
N LEU A 712 13.77 -2.80 -11.65
CA LEU A 712 13.57 -2.95 -13.09
C LEU A 712 12.09 -2.76 -13.38
N SER A 713 11.78 -2.03 -14.44
CA SER A 713 10.43 -1.93 -15.00
C SER A 713 10.35 -2.75 -16.27
N PHE A 714 9.21 -3.40 -16.49
CA PHE A 714 8.93 -4.15 -17.71
C PHE A 714 7.56 -3.77 -18.27
N ASN A 715 7.54 -3.09 -19.42
CA ASN A 715 6.33 -2.77 -20.18
C ASN A 715 6.36 -3.40 -21.60
N GLY A 716 7.12 -4.48 -21.76
CA GLY A 716 7.48 -5.10 -23.05
C GLY A 716 8.99 -5.09 -23.30
N THR A 717 9.70 -4.12 -22.72
CA THR A 717 11.17 -4.08 -22.62
C THR A 717 11.58 -3.74 -21.21
N PHE A 718 12.74 -4.24 -20.75
CA PHE A 718 13.29 -3.85 -19.45
C PHE A 718 13.86 -2.43 -19.49
N SER A 719 13.46 -1.62 -18.51
CA SER A 719 13.95 -0.26 -18.25
C SER A 719 14.13 -0.06 -16.74
N SER A 720 14.58 1.12 -16.31
CA SER A 720 14.67 1.48 -14.88
C SER A 720 14.19 2.90 -14.64
N PHE A 721 13.75 3.16 -13.41
CA PHE A 721 13.37 4.49 -12.94
C PHE A 721 14.62 5.23 -12.47
N SER A 722 15.02 6.27 -13.22
CA SER A 722 16.34 6.92 -13.10
C SER A 722 16.61 7.72 -11.82
N GLN A 723 15.61 7.92 -10.95
CA GLN A 723 15.73 8.76 -9.75
C GLN A 723 15.52 8.02 -8.43
N LEU A 724 15.17 6.73 -8.47
CA LEU A 724 15.03 5.93 -7.25
C LEU A 724 16.41 5.74 -6.61
N GLY A 725 16.58 6.24 -5.37
CA GLY A 725 17.76 6.00 -4.54
C GLY A 725 17.88 4.54 -4.06
N ASP A 726 18.70 4.28 -3.04
CA ASP A 726 18.90 2.94 -2.47
C ASP A 726 17.58 2.27 -2.03
N ASN A 727 17.50 0.95 -2.19
CA ASN A 727 16.47 -0.03 -1.79
C ASN A 727 15.02 0.46 -1.53
N VAL A 728 14.10 0.08 -2.43
CA VAL A 728 12.66 0.37 -2.29
C VAL A 728 11.99 -0.61 -1.31
N THR A 729 11.69 -0.12 -0.12
CA THR A 729 11.03 -0.88 0.96
C THR A 729 9.50 -0.89 0.81
N THR A 730 8.89 0.25 0.47
CA THR A 730 7.43 0.40 0.32
C THR A 730 7.05 0.82 -1.10
N PHE A 731 5.94 0.26 -1.59
CA PHE A 731 5.38 0.57 -2.89
C PHE A 731 3.85 0.57 -2.81
N ALA A 732 3.22 1.56 -3.43
CA ALA A 732 1.77 1.63 -3.60
C ALA A 732 1.44 2.30 -4.93
N ASN A 733 0.33 1.93 -5.56
CA ASN A 733 -0.20 2.64 -6.72
C ASN A 733 -1.70 2.92 -6.59
N PHE A 734 -2.11 4.13 -6.95
CA PHE A 734 -3.54 4.44 -7.00
C PHE A 734 -3.85 5.43 -8.12
N THR A 735 -5.08 5.37 -8.61
CA THR A 735 -5.54 6.29 -9.65
C THR A 735 -6.13 7.53 -9.00
N TYR A 736 -5.55 8.69 -9.28
CA TYR A 736 -6.01 10.00 -8.80
C TYR A 736 -6.35 10.89 -9.99
N GLU A 737 -7.55 11.46 -10.02
CA GLU A 737 -8.03 12.33 -11.13
C GLU A 737 -7.81 11.71 -12.53
N GLY A 738 -7.97 10.39 -12.62
CA GLY A 738 -7.79 9.62 -13.86
C GLY A 738 -6.35 9.30 -14.27
N SER A 739 -5.34 9.67 -13.46
CA SER A 739 -3.94 9.30 -13.67
C SER A 739 -3.45 8.30 -12.62
N GLU A 740 -2.78 7.23 -13.02
CA GLU A 740 -2.14 6.31 -12.07
C GLU A 740 -0.87 6.95 -11.49
N LEU A 741 -0.78 6.97 -10.17
CA LEU A 741 0.34 7.47 -9.40
C LEU A 741 1.05 6.30 -8.71
N LEU A 742 2.38 6.23 -8.85
CA LEU A 742 3.24 5.24 -8.22
C LEU A 742 4.03 5.89 -7.07
N PHE A 743 3.94 5.32 -5.88
CA PHE A 743 4.62 5.77 -4.67
C PHE A 743 5.76 4.81 -4.35
N PHE A 744 6.98 5.32 -4.26
CA PHE A 744 8.17 4.55 -3.88
C PHE A 744 8.78 5.14 -2.60
N ASN A 745 8.84 4.35 -1.52
CA ASN A 745 9.31 4.78 -0.19
C ASN A 745 8.58 6.03 0.37
N ASN A 746 7.49 6.48 -0.26
CA ASN A 746 6.91 7.83 -0.10
C ASN A 746 7.88 9.00 -0.35
N ASP A 747 9.09 8.73 -0.85
CA ASP A 747 10.09 9.73 -1.22
C ASP A 747 9.94 10.15 -2.68
N TYR A 748 9.49 9.23 -3.54
CA TYR A 748 9.33 9.45 -4.98
C TYR A 748 7.90 9.11 -5.41
N LEU A 749 7.24 10.10 -6.02
CA LEU A 749 5.92 9.96 -6.64
C LEU A 749 6.09 10.04 -8.15
N TYR A 750 5.59 9.06 -8.90
CA TYR A 750 5.68 9.03 -10.36
C TYR A 750 4.29 8.97 -10.99
N ASN A 751 4.00 9.89 -11.91
CA ASN A 751 2.77 9.87 -12.67
C ASN A 751 2.97 9.10 -13.97
N VAL A 752 2.21 8.02 -14.13
CA VAL A 752 2.32 7.10 -15.26
C VAL A 752 1.82 7.74 -16.56
N SER A 753 0.80 8.58 -16.49
CA SER A 753 0.20 9.25 -17.65
C SER A 753 1.09 10.36 -18.23
N SER A 754 1.78 11.11 -17.37
CA SER A 754 2.71 12.18 -17.80
C SER A 754 4.17 11.74 -17.93
N GLU A 755 4.48 10.49 -17.57
CA GLU A 755 5.82 9.90 -17.54
C GLU A 755 6.85 10.71 -16.73
N SER A 756 6.40 11.37 -15.65
CA SER A 756 7.23 12.30 -14.88
C SER A 756 7.09 12.12 -13.37
N TYR A 757 8.18 12.37 -12.64
CA TYR A 757 8.11 12.46 -11.18
C TYR A 757 7.33 13.71 -10.75
N ILE A 758 6.42 13.52 -9.82
CA ILE A 758 5.75 14.57 -9.08
C ILE A 758 6.52 14.74 -7.76
N TYR A 759 6.77 15.98 -7.38
CA TYR A 759 7.31 16.31 -6.08
C TYR A 759 6.20 16.90 -5.23
N ASN A 760 6.20 16.56 -3.94
CA ASN A 760 5.28 17.16 -2.97
C ASN A 760 5.36 18.69 -3.10
N ASN A 761 4.19 19.29 -3.30
CA ASN A 761 4.04 20.71 -3.49
C ASN A 761 2.77 21.17 -2.77
N THR A 762 2.46 22.45 -2.92
CA THR A 762 1.30 23.12 -2.32
C THR A 762 -0.05 22.68 -2.91
N MET A 763 -0.10 22.15 -4.15
CA MET A 763 -1.32 21.58 -4.76
C MET A 763 -1.65 20.22 -4.17
N PHE A 764 -0.65 19.35 -4.06
CA PHE A 764 -0.85 17.94 -3.79
C PHE A 764 0.37 17.37 -3.08
N THR A 765 0.10 16.79 -1.93
CA THR A 765 1.07 16.08 -1.12
C THR A 765 0.42 14.81 -0.62
N ALA A 766 1.07 13.67 -0.84
CA ALA A 766 0.52 12.38 -0.46
C ALA A 766 1.61 11.46 0.07
N SER A 767 1.27 10.69 1.09
CA SER A 767 2.05 9.58 1.63
C SER A 767 1.13 8.38 1.66
N VAL A 768 1.41 7.36 0.85
CA VAL A 768 0.53 6.20 0.68
C VAL A 768 1.35 4.92 0.90
N LEU A 769 0.93 4.13 1.88
CA LEU A 769 1.65 2.92 2.31
C LEU A 769 1.06 1.65 1.68
N ALA A 770 -0.26 1.58 1.56
CA ALA A 770 -0.97 0.49 0.94
C ALA A 770 -2.26 1.01 0.31
N THR A 771 -2.76 0.29 -0.69
CA THR A 771 -3.88 0.72 -1.53
C THR A 771 -4.54 -0.49 -2.17
N GLY A 772 -5.83 -0.41 -2.43
CA GLY A 772 -6.59 -1.41 -3.18
C GLY A 772 -7.87 -0.80 -3.73
N ALA A 773 -8.19 -1.10 -4.99
CA ALA A 773 -9.38 -0.62 -5.67
C ALA A 773 -10.24 -1.78 -6.17
N ASN A 774 -11.55 -1.72 -5.94
CA ASN A 774 -12.50 -2.72 -6.46
C ASN A 774 -12.92 -2.44 -7.92
N SER A 775 -13.78 -3.30 -8.46
CA SER A 775 -14.41 -3.18 -9.79
C SER A 775 -15.20 -1.87 -9.99
N ASN A 776 -15.70 -1.27 -8.91
CA ASN A 776 -16.48 -0.03 -8.93
C ASN A 776 -15.62 1.23 -8.79
N ASN A 777 -14.29 1.09 -8.83
CA ASN A 777 -13.34 2.18 -8.62
C ASN A 777 -13.43 2.81 -7.22
N ASP A 778 -14.01 2.10 -6.25
CA ASP A 778 -13.86 2.42 -4.83
C ASP A 778 -12.45 2.04 -4.41
N THR A 779 -11.66 3.03 -4.00
CA THR A 779 -10.28 2.83 -3.55
C THR A 779 -10.19 3.00 -2.05
N LEU A 780 -9.59 2.03 -1.36
CA LEU A 780 -9.13 2.18 0.02
C LEU A 780 -7.62 2.35 0.02
N LEU A 781 -7.13 3.32 0.80
CA LEU A 781 -5.71 3.57 0.96
C LEU A 781 -5.36 3.82 2.42
N LEU A 782 -4.18 3.36 2.82
CA LEU A 782 -3.57 3.68 4.11
C LEU A 782 -2.54 4.80 3.89
N GLY A 783 -2.71 5.92 4.57
CA GLY A 783 -1.77 7.02 4.48
C GLY A 783 -2.38 8.37 4.80
N ASN A 784 -1.87 9.42 4.15
CA ASN A 784 -2.34 10.78 4.27
C ASN A 784 -2.28 11.48 2.90
N ILE A 785 -3.34 12.21 2.55
CA ILE A 785 -3.45 12.95 1.30
C ILE A 785 -3.90 14.36 1.66
N VAL A 786 -3.14 15.33 1.18
CA VAL A 786 -3.45 16.75 1.28
C VAL A 786 -3.51 17.33 -0.13
N ARG A 787 -4.61 18.00 -0.44
CA ARG A 787 -4.82 18.64 -1.74
C ARG A 787 -5.38 20.05 -1.60
N SER A 788 -5.01 20.90 -2.55
CA SER A 788 -5.56 22.23 -2.78
C SER A 788 -6.04 22.30 -4.24
N GLU A 789 -7.27 22.74 -4.47
CA GLU A 789 -7.84 22.86 -5.83
C GLU A 789 -7.15 23.94 -6.67
N TYR A 790 -6.67 24.98 -5.99
CA TYR A 790 -6.03 26.13 -6.60
C TYR A 790 -4.83 26.52 -5.73
N SER A 791 -3.60 26.47 -6.26
CA SER A 791 -2.36 26.86 -5.57
C SER A 791 -1.38 27.62 -6.47
N ASN A 792 -0.30 28.11 -5.87
CA ASN A 792 0.84 28.75 -6.54
C ASN A 792 0.48 30.02 -7.30
N PHE A 793 -0.55 30.75 -6.84
CA PHE A 793 -0.87 32.05 -7.42
C PHE A 793 0.12 33.11 -6.92
N ASN A 794 0.28 33.25 -5.59
CA ASN A 794 1.01 34.37 -4.98
C ASN A 794 0.61 35.71 -5.61
N GLU A 795 -0.68 35.82 -5.94
CA GLU A 795 -1.26 36.87 -6.75
C GLU A 795 -2.74 37.08 -6.31
N PRO A 796 -3.32 38.26 -6.56
CA PRO A 796 -4.73 38.50 -6.30
C PRO A 796 -5.64 37.67 -7.21
N LEU A 797 -6.81 37.27 -6.70
CA LEU A 797 -7.73 36.37 -7.40
C LEU A 797 -9.07 37.01 -7.74
N LYS A 798 -9.65 36.63 -8.88
CA LYS A 798 -11.04 36.88 -9.24
C LYS A 798 -11.86 35.61 -9.06
N LEU A 799 -12.91 35.69 -8.25
CA LEU A 799 -13.96 34.68 -8.11
C LEU A 799 -15.17 35.06 -8.96
N TYR A 800 -15.42 34.27 -10.00
CA TYR A 800 -16.63 34.39 -10.81
C TYR A 800 -17.83 33.71 -10.15
N GLY A 801 -19.02 34.04 -10.66
CA GLY A 801 -20.29 33.57 -10.14
C GLY A 801 -20.44 32.05 -10.07
N ASN A 802 -19.92 31.38 -11.09
CA ASN A 802 -19.91 29.92 -11.25
C ASN A 802 -18.81 29.22 -10.44
N SER A 803 -18.23 29.89 -9.43
CA SER A 803 -17.13 29.37 -8.60
C SER A 803 -15.87 29.00 -9.40
N SER A 804 -15.63 29.66 -10.55
CA SER A 804 -14.33 29.59 -11.24
C SER A 804 -13.41 30.73 -10.82
N LEU A 805 -12.10 30.47 -10.85
CA LEU A 805 -11.05 31.41 -10.48
C LEU A 805 -10.22 31.87 -11.69
N GLU A 806 -9.74 33.10 -11.62
CA GLU A 806 -8.72 33.64 -12.53
C GLU A 806 -7.76 34.53 -11.74
N SER A 807 -6.45 34.44 -12.04
CA SER A 807 -5.48 35.37 -11.46
C SER A 807 -5.65 36.79 -12.03
N LEU A 808 -5.52 37.79 -11.17
CA LEU A 808 -5.44 39.18 -11.55
C LEU A 808 -3.96 39.59 -11.66
N THR A 809 -3.42 39.49 -12.88
CA THR A 809 -1.99 39.70 -13.15
C THR A 809 -1.57 41.17 -13.14
N PHE A 810 -0.62 41.52 -12.26
CA PHE A 810 0.07 42.81 -12.26
C PHE A 810 1.55 42.69 -12.63
N SER A 811 2.25 43.81 -12.84
CA SER A 811 3.73 43.79 -12.95
C SER A 811 4.35 43.25 -11.65
N SER A 812 5.49 42.55 -11.75
CA SER A 812 6.12 41.64 -10.75
C SER A 812 6.55 42.22 -9.39
N SER A 813 5.81 43.16 -8.81
CA SER A 813 6.04 43.75 -7.49
C SER A 813 4.80 44.46 -6.92
N ILE A 814 3.64 44.34 -7.57
CA ILE A 814 2.43 45.07 -7.21
C ILE A 814 1.44 44.11 -6.56
N VAL A 815 1.25 44.26 -5.26
CA VAL A 815 0.23 43.55 -4.49
C VAL A 815 -0.85 44.57 -4.11
N PRO A 816 -2.00 44.60 -4.81
CA PRO A 816 -3.08 45.50 -4.49
C PRO A 816 -3.75 45.09 -3.18
N TYR A 817 -4.17 46.07 -2.38
CA TYR A 817 -4.84 45.83 -1.09
C TYR A 817 -6.20 46.54 -0.98
N ALA A 818 -6.52 47.42 -1.93
CA ALA A 818 -7.82 48.07 -2.04
C ALA A 818 -8.13 48.37 -3.51
N ALA A 819 -9.41 48.50 -3.84
CA ALA A 819 -9.83 48.81 -5.21
C ALA A 819 -11.12 49.64 -5.25
N VAL A 820 -11.40 50.21 -6.42
CA VAL A 820 -12.67 50.88 -6.71
C VAL A 820 -13.13 50.56 -8.13
N PHE A 821 -14.43 50.28 -8.26
CA PHE A 821 -15.10 50.02 -9.53
C PHE A 821 -15.26 51.33 -10.32
N LEU A 822 -14.84 51.34 -11.59
CA LEU A 822 -15.11 52.48 -12.49
C LEU A 822 -16.27 52.19 -13.43
N ASN A 823 -16.23 51.02 -14.08
CA ASN A 823 -17.24 50.50 -15.00
C ASN A 823 -16.96 49.01 -15.28
N ASP A 824 -17.83 48.37 -16.06
CA ASP A 824 -17.75 46.94 -16.41
C ASP A 824 -16.40 46.50 -17.05
N THR A 825 -15.58 47.43 -17.53
CA THR A 825 -14.32 47.15 -18.23
C THR A 825 -13.06 47.64 -17.50
N ALA A 826 -13.20 48.39 -16.40
CA ALA A 826 -12.06 49.03 -15.74
C ALA A 826 -12.26 49.23 -14.24
N ASN A 827 -11.20 48.93 -13.48
CA ASN A 827 -11.07 49.18 -12.06
C ASN A 827 -9.76 49.91 -11.77
N LEU A 828 -9.72 50.60 -10.63
CA LEU A 828 -8.49 51.14 -10.05
C LEU A 828 -8.12 50.33 -8.82
N TYR A 829 -6.84 50.00 -8.69
CA TYR A 829 -6.28 49.25 -7.57
C TYR A 829 -5.23 50.09 -6.87
N ALA A 830 -5.25 50.07 -5.54
CA ALA A 830 -4.27 50.70 -4.68
C ALA A 830 -3.25 49.66 -4.22
N TYR A 831 -1.96 50.02 -4.28
CA TYR A 831 -0.86 49.19 -3.82
C TYR A 831 0.17 50.04 -3.07
N LYS A 832 0.98 49.41 -2.22
CA LYS A 832 2.03 50.09 -1.45
C LYS A 832 3.31 50.24 -2.28
N ASP A 833 3.94 51.41 -2.19
CA ASP A 833 5.28 51.68 -2.70
C ASP A 833 6.09 52.38 -1.59
N GLY A 834 6.78 51.58 -0.78
CA GLY A 834 7.34 52.01 0.50
C GLY A 834 6.24 52.43 1.47
N GLU A 835 6.35 53.65 2.01
CA GLU A 835 5.37 54.22 2.96
C GLU A 835 4.21 54.96 2.27
N ASN A 836 4.22 55.01 0.94
CA ASN A 836 3.18 55.66 0.14
C ASN A 836 2.28 54.63 -0.52
N SER A 837 1.11 55.08 -0.95
CA SER A 837 0.20 54.31 -1.78
C SER A 837 0.08 54.90 -3.17
N LYS A 838 0.05 54.01 -4.16
CA LYS A 838 -0.10 54.36 -5.57
C LYS A 838 -1.32 53.66 -6.15
N ILE A 839 -1.82 54.21 -7.25
CA ILE A 839 -2.97 53.66 -7.96
C ILE A 839 -2.59 53.19 -9.36
N ILE A 840 -3.10 52.02 -9.74
CA ILE A 840 -2.91 51.40 -11.05
C ILE A 840 -4.26 50.96 -11.63
N TYR A 841 -4.40 51.03 -12.95
CA TYR A 841 -5.53 50.43 -13.65
C TYR A 841 -5.38 48.92 -13.74
N GLY A 842 -6.49 48.17 -13.76
CA GLY A 842 -6.47 46.71 -13.93
C GLY A 842 -5.80 46.18 -15.21
N ASN A 843 -5.51 47.04 -16.18
CA ASN A 843 -4.75 46.72 -17.39
C ASN A 843 -3.26 47.10 -17.29
N ASN A 844 -2.73 47.27 -16.09
CA ASN A 844 -1.35 47.63 -15.78
C ASN A 844 -0.89 49.03 -16.25
N MET A 845 -1.82 49.91 -16.60
CA MET A 845 -1.49 51.33 -16.83
C MET A 845 -1.36 52.03 -15.49
N THR A 846 -0.20 52.64 -15.23
CA THR A 846 0.04 53.43 -14.01
C THR A 846 -0.69 54.77 -14.08
N THR A 847 -1.12 55.26 -12.92
CA THR A 847 -1.63 56.63 -12.78
C THR A 847 -0.52 57.55 -12.25
N SER A 848 -0.69 58.87 -12.40
CA SER A 848 0.17 59.85 -11.73
C SER A 848 -0.26 60.16 -10.29
N LEU A 849 -1.20 59.40 -9.74
CA LEU A 849 -1.76 59.62 -8.40
C LEU A 849 -0.90 58.88 -7.37
N ASP A 850 -0.36 59.65 -6.42
CA ASP A 850 0.48 59.19 -5.31
C ASP A 850 -0.08 59.78 -4.02
N PHE A 851 -0.14 58.96 -2.97
CA PHE A 851 -0.73 59.29 -1.68
C PHE A 851 0.27 58.99 -0.58
N SER A 852 0.47 59.94 0.33
CA SER A 852 1.33 59.71 1.49
C SER A 852 0.59 58.89 2.54
N GLY A 853 1.09 57.68 2.84
CA GLY A 853 0.44 56.73 3.74
C GLY A 853 -0.41 55.66 3.04
N THR A 854 -1.12 54.88 3.85
CA THR A 854 -1.99 53.78 3.40
C THR A 854 -3.41 54.29 3.10
N LEU A 855 -4.00 53.88 1.97
CA LEU A 855 -5.37 54.26 1.60
C LEU A 855 -6.38 53.42 2.38
N ASN A 856 -7.20 54.09 3.19
CA ASN A 856 -8.21 53.40 4.01
C ASN A 856 -9.58 53.33 3.34
N LYS A 857 -9.97 54.37 2.60
CA LYS A 857 -11.28 54.43 1.91
C LYS A 857 -11.13 55.07 0.55
N LEU A 858 -11.72 54.43 -0.46
CA LEU A 858 -11.77 54.89 -1.84
C LEU A 858 -13.24 54.98 -2.27
N SER A 859 -13.58 56.04 -3.00
CA SER A 859 -14.89 56.20 -3.64
C SER A 859 -14.74 56.90 -4.97
N PHE A 860 -15.55 56.51 -5.96
CA PHE A 860 -15.50 57.04 -7.31
C PHE A 860 -16.86 57.61 -7.72
N SER A 861 -16.84 58.80 -8.34
CA SER A 861 -18.03 59.46 -8.86
C SER A 861 -18.03 59.47 -10.39
N ASN A 862 -18.84 58.58 -10.98
CA ASN A 862 -18.91 58.35 -12.43
C ASN A 862 -19.24 59.62 -13.23
N ASN A 863 -20.08 60.51 -12.69
CA ASN A 863 -20.54 61.71 -13.41
C ASN A 863 -19.45 62.77 -13.56
N SER A 864 -18.49 62.81 -12.62
CA SER A 864 -17.48 63.86 -12.51
C SER A 864 -16.05 63.34 -12.74
N SER A 865 -15.87 62.02 -12.94
CA SER A 865 -14.57 61.34 -13.03
C SER A 865 -13.64 61.69 -11.86
N LEU A 866 -14.23 61.82 -10.66
CA LEU A 866 -13.51 62.15 -9.44
C LEU A 866 -13.28 60.91 -8.59
N LEU A 867 -12.04 60.74 -8.15
CA LEU A 867 -11.64 59.80 -7.12
C LEU A 867 -11.51 60.54 -5.80
N PHE A 868 -12.21 60.05 -4.78
CA PHE A 868 -12.11 60.47 -3.40
C PHE A 868 -11.35 59.41 -2.62
N ALA A 869 -10.25 59.81 -1.99
CA ALA A 869 -9.37 58.90 -1.27
C ALA A 869 -9.05 59.45 0.12
N ASN A 870 -9.10 58.59 1.13
CA ASN A 870 -8.51 58.86 2.43
C ASN A 870 -7.15 58.13 2.54
N ALA A 871 -6.07 58.88 2.74
CA ALA A 871 -4.75 58.34 3.05
C ALA A 871 -4.39 58.57 4.52
N ILE A 872 -3.96 57.51 5.21
CA ILE A 872 -3.52 57.53 6.61
C ILE A 872 -2.00 57.35 6.65
N THR A 873 -1.31 58.37 7.14
CA THR A 873 0.15 58.33 7.36
C THR A 873 0.51 57.47 8.57
N ASN A 874 1.76 56.99 8.66
CA ASN A 874 2.23 56.16 9.79
C ASN A 874 2.12 56.84 11.15
N ASN A 875 2.07 58.17 11.19
CA ASN A 875 1.87 58.94 12.42
C ASN A 875 0.38 58.99 12.85
N GLY A 876 -0.51 58.31 12.12
CA GLY A 876 -1.95 58.27 12.37
C GLY A 876 -2.73 59.49 11.83
N SER A 877 -2.09 60.38 11.07
CA SER A 877 -2.79 61.53 10.46
C SER A 877 -3.49 61.10 9.17
N SER A 878 -4.79 61.37 9.07
CA SER A 878 -5.61 61.15 7.88
C SER A 878 -5.63 62.38 6.97
N SER A 879 -5.66 62.14 5.67
CA SER A 879 -5.77 63.17 4.64
C SER A 879 -6.86 62.81 3.63
N LEU A 880 -7.69 63.80 3.29
CA LEU A 880 -8.68 63.70 2.23
C LEU A 880 -8.06 64.21 0.93
N VAL A 881 -7.99 63.35 -0.08
CA VAL A 881 -7.47 63.68 -1.40
C VAL A 881 -8.56 63.45 -2.44
N ILE A 882 -8.80 64.48 -3.26
CA ILE A 882 -9.80 64.48 -4.33
C ILE A 882 -9.08 64.77 -5.64
N SER A 883 -9.14 63.82 -6.55
CA SER A 883 -8.37 63.88 -7.80
C SER A 883 -9.24 63.55 -9.00
N ASN A 884 -8.99 64.23 -10.11
CA ASN A 884 -9.60 63.85 -11.38
C ASN A 884 -8.75 62.73 -12.01
N ILE A 885 -9.37 61.58 -12.27
CA ILE A 885 -8.66 60.41 -12.81
C ILE A 885 -8.26 60.59 -14.29
N SER A 886 -8.88 61.55 -14.99
CA SER A 886 -8.68 61.74 -16.44
C SER A 886 -7.40 62.49 -16.76
N ASP A 887 -6.98 63.42 -15.89
CA ASP A 887 -5.77 64.24 -16.04
C ASP A 887 -4.75 64.03 -14.90
N GLY A 888 -5.11 63.25 -13.87
CA GLY A 888 -4.26 62.94 -12.73
C GLY A 888 -4.02 64.13 -11.80
N MET A 889 -4.76 65.24 -11.95
CA MET A 889 -4.60 66.43 -11.13
C MET A 889 -5.42 66.33 -9.83
N SER A 890 -4.76 66.61 -8.70
CA SER A 890 -5.45 66.80 -7.43
C SER A 890 -6.23 68.11 -7.43
N LEU A 891 -7.55 68.02 -7.24
CA LEU A 891 -8.43 69.17 -7.10
C LEU A 891 -8.36 69.75 -5.68
N ALA A 892 -8.31 68.87 -4.68
CA ALA A 892 -8.21 69.20 -3.27
C ALA A 892 -7.40 68.15 -2.51
N SER A 893 -6.66 68.61 -1.50
CA SER A 893 -5.91 67.77 -0.56
C SER A 893 -5.95 68.47 0.80
N GLU A 894 -6.58 67.85 1.79
CA GLU A 894 -6.77 68.40 3.12
C GLU A 894 -6.24 67.44 4.18
N ASN A 895 -5.43 67.95 5.11
CA ASN A 895 -4.95 67.17 6.25
C ASN A 895 -5.87 67.39 7.45
N LEU A 896 -6.28 66.30 8.11
CA LEU A 896 -7.00 66.37 9.37
C LEU A 896 -5.98 66.46 10.51
N ASN A 897 -5.91 67.60 11.20
CA ASN A 897 -5.07 67.76 12.38
C ASN A 897 -5.69 66.98 13.56
N ASN A 898 -4.87 66.31 14.39
CA ASN A 898 -5.22 65.47 15.57
C ASN A 898 -5.73 64.05 15.29
N TYR A 899 -4.84 63.10 14.95
CA TYR A 899 -5.04 61.63 15.03
C TYR A 899 -6.41 61.10 14.54
N GLY A 900 -7.10 61.86 13.71
CA GLY A 900 -8.46 61.58 13.30
C GLY A 900 -8.44 60.79 12.01
N TYR A 901 -9.46 59.97 11.79
CA TYR A 901 -9.56 59.11 10.62
C TYR A 901 -10.93 59.23 9.95
N ILE A 902 -10.94 59.31 8.62
CA ILE A 902 -12.15 59.28 7.78
C ILE A 902 -12.54 57.82 7.54
N THR A 903 -13.82 57.51 7.77
CA THR A 903 -14.37 56.15 7.64
C THR A 903 -15.33 56.02 6.46
N SER A 904 -16.12 57.06 6.15
CA SER A 904 -17.02 57.08 4.98
C SER A 904 -17.16 58.47 4.34
N MET A 905 -17.50 58.47 3.06
CA MET A 905 -17.62 59.64 2.19
C MET A 905 -18.84 59.51 1.27
N ILE A 906 -19.71 60.53 1.24
CA ILE A 906 -20.86 60.61 0.32
C ILE A 906 -20.75 61.87 -0.54
N ASP A 907 -20.69 61.71 -1.85
CA ASP A 907 -20.58 62.80 -2.82
C ASP A 907 -21.96 63.37 -3.21
N PHE A 908 -22.13 64.68 -3.04
CA PHE A 908 -23.27 65.45 -3.53
C PHE A 908 -22.85 66.28 -4.75
N ASN A 909 -22.74 65.58 -5.88
CA ASN A 909 -22.29 66.09 -7.19
C ASN A 909 -22.86 67.47 -7.59
N SER A 910 -24.10 67.76 -7.19
CA SER A 910 -24.84 68.95 -7.63
C SER A 910 -24.27 70.30 -7.16
N ASN A 911 -23.52 70.33 -6.05
CA ASN A 911 -22.97 71.56 -5.47
C ASN A 911 -21.47 71.47 -5.12
N ASN A 912 -20.76 70.48 -5.67
CA ASN A 912 -19.35 70.22 -5.39
C ASN A 912 -19.04 69.99 -3.91
N THR A 913 -19.93 69.29 -3.19
CA THR A 913 -19.79 69.05 -1.75
C THR A 913 -19.76 67.57 -1.46
N ILE A 914 -18.83 67.15 -0.62
CA ILE A 914 -18.76 65.80 -0.08
C ILE A 914 -19.10 65.84 1.42
N LEU A 915 -19.88 64.87 1.87
CA LEU A 915 -20.13 64.60 3.27
C LEU A 915 -19.09 63.60 3.75
N VAL A 916 -18.22 64.05 4.65
CA VAL A 916 -17.09 63.29 5.17
C VAL A 916 -17.39 62.91 6.61
N SER A 917 -17.21 61.64 6.94
CA SER A 917 -17.45 61.14 8.28
C SER A 917 -16.29 60.33 8.84
N GLY A 918 -16.19 60.28 10.16
CA GLY A 918 -15.16 59.54 10.86
C GLY A 918 -15.03 59.91 12.32
N ASN A 919 -13.83 59.72 12.86
CA ASN A 919 -13.47 60.15 14.20
C ASN A 919 -12.47 61.31 14.11
N PHE A 920 -12.96 62.53 13.89
CA PHE A 920 -12.13 63.72 13.79
C PHE A 920 -12.93 64.96 14.23
N THR A 921 -12.22 66.03 14.60
CA THR A 921 -12.83 67.30 15.02
C THR A 921 -12.17 68.47 14.29
N LEU A 922 -12.99 69.39 13.79
CA LEU A 922 -12.57 70.64 13.15
C LEU A 922 -13.17 71.83 13.91
N ASP A 923 -12.40 72.37 14.86
CA ASP A 923 -12.84 73.41 15.78
C ASP A 923 -13.29 74.69 15.08
N ASP A 924 -12.62 75.08 13.98
CA ASP A 924 -12.89 76.31 13.22
C ASP A 924 -14.31 76.38 12.64
N VAL A 925 -14.97 75.24 12.47
CA VAL A 925 -16.31 75.12 11.87
C VAL A 925 -17.30 74.39 12.78
N ASP A 926 -16.97 74.20 14.07
CA ASP A 926 -17.74 73.41 15.05
C ASP A 926 -18.19 72.04 14.51
N CYS A 927 -17.28 71.32 13.85
CA CYS A 927 -17.60 70.02 13.27
C CYS A 927 -16.95 68.87 14.02
N HIS A 928 -17.75 67.88 14.42
CA HIS A 928 -17.33 66.74 15.23
C HIS A 928 -17.82 65.44 14.58
N GLY A 929 -16.95 64.79 13.81
CA GLY A 929 -17.20 63.48 13.18
C GLY A 929 -17.96 63.47 11.86
N ILE A 930 -18.87 64.42 11.57
CA ILE A 930 -19.56 64.52 10.27
C ILE A 930 -19.51 65.94 9.73
N CYS A 931 -18.75 66.16 8.66
CA CYS A 931 -18.51 67.47 8.09
C CYS A 931 -18.82 67.54 6.59
N LEU A 932 -19.20 68.72 6.11
CA LEU A 932 -19.30 69.01 4.69
C LEU A 932 -18.00 69.65 4.22
N TYR A 933 -17.43 69.12 3.13
CA TYR A 933 -16.31 69.73 2.45
C TYR A 933 -16.71 70.12 1.03
N ASN A 934 -16.63 71.40 0.71
CA ASN A 934 -16.84 71.87 -0.65
C ASN A 934 -15.51 71.88 -1.41
N TYR A 935 -15.30 70.91 -2.29
CA TYR A 935 -14.02 70.70 -2.97
C TYR A 935 -13.72 71.71 -4.07
N PHE A 936 -14.71 72.52 -4.47
CA PHE A 936 -14.49 73.63 -5.39
C PHE A 936 -13.97 74.88 -4.67
N THR A 937 -14.57 75.24 -3.53
CA THR A 937 -14.17 76.41 -2.73
C THR A 937 -13.07 76.09 -1.70
N LYS A 938 -12.76 74.80 -1.50
CA LYS A 938 -11.79 74.28 -0.51
C LYS A 938 -12.11 74.71 0.91
N LYS A 939 -13.39 74.59 1.30
CA LYS A 939 -13.88 75.00 2.61
C LYS A 939 -14.68 73.90 3.29
N TRP A 940 -14.38 73.70 4.57
CA TRP A 940 -15.17 72.90 5.49
C TRP A 940 -16.37 73.70 6.00
N SER A 941 -17.45 73.01 6.34
CA SER A 941 -18.63 73.55 7.00
C SER A 941 -19.32 72.49 7.85
N ALA A 942 -20.03 72.93 8.90
CA ALA A 942 -20.82 72.04 9.74
C ALA A 942 -21.96 71.36 8.95
N PHE A 943 -22.19 70.08 9.21
CA PHE A 943 -23.38 69.37 8.75
C PHE A 943 -24.51 69.46 9.77
N ALA A 944 -25.76 69.58 9.31
CA ALA A 944 -26.96 69.62 10.16
C ALA A 944 -26.86 70.60 11.36
N ASN A 945 -26.26 71.78 11.16
CA ASN A 945 -26.02 72.78 12.21
C ASN A 945 -25.28 72.23 13.45
N SER A 946 -24.35 71.29 13.26
CA SER A 946 -23.58 70.66 14.34
C SER A 946 -24.43 69.92 15.37
N THR A 947 -25.66 69.52 15.00
CA THR A 947 -26.57 68.78 15.88
C THR A 947 -26.20 67.30 16.03
N ILE A 948 -25.34 66.79 15.14
CA ILE A 948 -24.81 65.43 15.16
C ILE A 948 -23.33 65.51 15.52
N LYS A 949 -22.94 64.92 16.65
CA LYS A 949 -21.55 64.94 17.14
C LYS A 949 -21.16 63.57 17.68
N GLY A 950 -20.02 63.03 17.24
CA GLY A 950 -19.50 61.75 17.74
C GLY A 950 -18.52 61.08 16.79
N SER A 951 -18.27 59.79 17.01
CA SER A 951 -17.43 58.96 16.14
C SER A 951 -18.30 58.17 15.18
N ILE A 952 -18.13 58.38 13.87
CA ILE A 952 -18.91 57.69 12.85
C ILE A 952 -18.07 56.58 12.22
N VAL A 953 -18.66 55.38 12.15
CA VAL A 953 -18.02 54.21 11.56
C VAL A 953 -18.38 54.08 10.09
N GLU A 954 -19.64 54.32 9.71
CA GLU A 954 -20.03 54.27 8.29
C GLU A 954 -21.27 55.11 8.02
N MET A 955 -21.38 55.59 6.78
CA MET A 955 -22.59 56.19 6.22
C MET A 955 -22.86 55.65 4.82
N GLN A 956 -24.13 55.40 4.49
CA GLN A 956 -24.60 54.99 3.17
C GLN A 956 -25.96 55.65 2.85
N LEU A 957 -26.24 55.91 1.57
CA LEU A 957 -27.55 56.39 1.11
C LEU A 957 -28.57 55.25 1.12
N TRP A 958 -29.58 55.35 1.98
CA TRP A 958 -30.72 54.43 1.94
C TRP A 958 -31.58 54.64 0.69
N ASN A 959 -31.77 55.91 0.32
CA ASN A 959 -32.39 56.37 -0.91
C ASN A 959 -31.93 57.80 -1.21
N SER A 960 -32.54 58.47 -2.20
CA SER A 960 -32.14 59.83 -2.58
C SER A 960 -32.30 60.88 -1.46
N ASP A 961 -33.18 60.65 -0.50
CA ASP A 961 -33.56 61.61 0.54
C ASP A 961 -33.12 61.18 1.96
N GLN A 962 -32.59 59.95 2.14
CA GLN A 962 -32.23 59.40 3.46
C GLN A 962 -30.82 58.82 3.49
N ILE A 963 -30.09 59.08 4.59
CA ILE A 963 -28.77 58.52 4.89
C ILE A 963 -28.87 57.63 6.12
N LEU A 964 -28.28 56.44 6.07
CA LEU A 964 -28.00 55.65 7.26
C LEU A 964 -26.65 56.06 7.84
N ILE A 965 -26.60 56.20 9.17
CA ILE A 965 -25.43 56.61 9.93
C ILE A 965 -25.21 55.59 11.04
N SER A 966 -24.03 54.99 11.06
CA SER A 966 -23.58 54.05 12.09
C SER A 966 -22.34 54.58 12.82
N GLY A 967 -22.23 54.33 14.11
CA GLY A 967 -21.11 54.73 14.97
C GLY A 967 -21.59 55.14 16.35
N LEU A 968 -20.71 55.67 17.20
CA LEU A 968 -21.08 56.16 18.53
C LEU A 968 -21.23 57.68 18.52
N PHE A 969 -22.46 58.16 18.38
CA PHE A 969 -22.74 59.59 18.26
C PHE A 969 -23.96 60.06 19.03
N SER A 970 -24.01 61.37 19.26
CA SER A 970 -25.12 62.07 19.88
C SER A 970 -25.86 62.90 18.84
N ALA A 971 -27.19 62.92 18.95
CA ALA A 971 -28.00 63.82 18.16
C ALA A 971 -29.31 64.18 18.86
N GLN A 972 -29.71 65.45 18.75
CA GLN A 972 -30.91 65.99 19.41
C GLN A 972 -30.95 65.65 20.93
N ASN A 973 -31.88 64.79 21.36
CA ASN A 973 -32.06 64.38 22.77
C ASN A 973 -31.37 63.05 23.13
N TYR A 974 -30.69 62.39 22.19
CA TYR A 974 -30.04 61.09 22.41
C TYR A 974 -28.53 61.25 22.59
N SER A 975 -27.99 60.66 23.66
CA SER A 975 -26.57 60.78 24.01
C SER A 975 -25.68 59.67 23.45
N SER A 976 -26.26 58.54 23.03
CA SER A 976 -25.52 57.38 22.50
C SER A 976 -26.37 56.65 21.47
N ILE A 977 -26.28 57.04 20.20
CA ILE A 977 -26.89 56.37 19.06
C ILE A 977 -25.83 55.44 18.47
N THR A 978 -26.19 54.20 18.12
CA THR A 978 -25.34 53.26 17.37
C THR A 978 -25.73 53.14 15.89
N LEU A 979 -27.02 53.25 15.57
CA LEU A 979 -27.52 53.29 14.19
C LEU A 979 -28.73 54.21 14.09
N ALA A 980 -28.75 55.07 13.06
CA ALA A 980 -29.93 55.88 12.74
C ALA A 980 -30.09 56.13 11.23
N SER A 981 -31.32 56.45 10.84
CA SER A 981 -31.64 57.05 9.54
C SER A 981 -31.83 58.56 9.68
N LEU A 982 -31.31 59.33 8.74
CA LEU A 982 -31.38 60.78 8.67
C LEU A 982 -32.07 61.23 7.38
N ASP A 983 -33.11 62.04 7.48
CA ASP A 983 -33.68 62.78 6.34
C ASP A 983 -32.77 63.96 5.95
N ILE A 984 -32.28 63.96 4.71
CA ILE A 984 -31.31 64.93 4.19
C ILE A 984 -31.93 66.34 4.08
N LYS A 985 -33.24 66.45 3.83
CA LYS A 985 -33.90 67.75 3.60
C LYS A 985 -34.23 68.47 4.90
N GLY A 986 -34.74 67.74 5.89
CA GLY A 986 -35.13 68.28 7.19
C GLY A 986 -34.11 68.12 8.31
N TYR A 987 -33.05 67.33 8.09
CA TYR A 987 -32.10 66.87 9.11
C TYR A 987 -32.77 66.18 10.31
N ASN A 988 -33.89 65.49 10.07
CA ASN A 988 -34.62 64.72 11.08
C ASN A 988 -34.03 63.32 11.24
N ILE A 989 -33.76 62.92 12.49
CA ILE A 989 -33.14 61.63 12.82
C ILE A 989 -34.19 60.65 13.35
N SER A 990 -34.22 59.45 12.78
CA SER A 990 -34.93 58.29 13.29
C SER A 990 -33.93 57.28 13.85
N VAL A 991 -33.84 57.17 15.17
CA VAL A 991 -32.96 56.22 15.87
C VAL A 991 -33.44 54.79 15.61
N LEU A 992 -32.55 53.94 15.10
CA LEU A 992 -32.80 52.52 14.86
C LEU A 992 -32.18 51.66 15.96
N SER A 993 -31.09 52.14 16.58
CA SER A 993 -30.46 51.57 17.76
C SER A 993 -29.71 52.64 18.56
N ASP A 994 -29.87 52.61 19.88
CA ASP A 994 -29.16 53.43 20.88
C ASP A 994 -28.45 52.58 21.95
N ASP A 995 -28.39 51.26 21.76
CA ASP A 995 -27.65 50.38 22.67
C ASP A 995 -26.15 50.49 22.40
N SER A 996 -25.44 51.15 23.30
CA SER A 996 -23.98 51.33 23.23
C SER A 996 -23.18 50.03 23.34
N LYS A 997 -23.83 48.90 23.67
CA LYS A 997 -23.21 47.57 23.69
C LYS A 997 -23.13 46.93 22.30
N ILE A 998 -23.90 47.43 21.34
CA ILE A 998 -23.86 46.97 19.96
C ILE A 998 -22.70 47.68 19.28
N GLU A 999 -21.56 47.00 19.19
CA GLU A 999 -20.44 47.47 18.37
C GLU A 999 -20.75 47.19 16.89
N ILE A 1000 -20.65 48.21 16.04
CA ILE A 1000 -20.88 48.08 14.60
C ILE A 1000 -19.59 48.46 13.89
N SER A 1001 -18.97 47.50 13.22
CA SER A 1001 -17.80 47.71 12.37
C SER A 1001 -18.19 48.22 10.98
N SER A 1002 -19.32 47.78 10.43
CA SER A 1002 -19.86 48.22 9.13
C SER A 1002 -21.31 47.72 8.96
N PHE A 1003 -22.01 48.17 7.91
CA PHE A 1003 -23.35 47.71 7.57
C PHE A 1003 -23.61 47.69 6.06
N ILE A 1004 -24.58 46.87 5.65
CA ILE A 1004 -25.17 46.87 4.31
C ILE A 1004 -26.68 46.98 4.41
N HIS A 1005 -27.32 47.43 3.33
CA HIS A 1005 -28.76 47.40 3.23
C HIS A 1005 -29.24 47.01 1.84
N ASP A 1006 -30.44 46.45 1.81
CA ASP A 1006 -31.04 45.89 0.60
C ASP A 1006 -32.35 46.60 0.20
N GLY A 1007 -32.73 47.61 0.99
CA GLY A 1007 -33.96 48.39 0.89
C GLY A 1007 -35.12 47.87 1.74
N GLN A 1008 -35.02 46.64 2.27
CA GLN A 1008 -36.01 46.03 3.16
C GLN A 1008 -35.47 45.72 4.55
N SER A 1009 -34.19 45.33 4.64
CA SER A 1009 -33.47 45.13 5.91
C SER A 1009 -32.12 45.84 5.90
N ILE A 1010 -31.57 46.01 7.10
CA ILE A 1010 -30.21 46.49 7.35
C ILE A 1010 -29.48 45.38 8.07
N THR A 1011 -28.36 44.93 7.52
CA THR A 1011 -27.46 43.97 8.16
C THR A 1011 -26.26 44.72 8.68
N VAL A 1012 -26.00 44.60 9.98
CA VAL A 1012 -24.84 45.20 10.66
C VAL A 1012 -23.96 44.09 11.18
N TRP A 1013 -22.65 44.32 11.28
CA TRP A 1013 -21.73 43.36 11.88
C TRP A 1013 -20.64 44.04 12.72
N SER A 1014 -20.18 43.32 13.74
CA SER A 1014 -18.90 43.54 14.44
C SER A 1014 -17.88 42.51 13.95
N ASN A 1015 -16.72 42.44 14.59
CA ASN A 1015 -15.73 41.41 14.32
C ASN A 1015 -16.21 39.99 14.69
N ASP A 1016 -17.29 39.84 15.47
CA ASP A 1016 -17.76 38.55 15.97
C ASP A 1016 -19.29 38.36 15.91
N THR A 1017 -20.08 39.39 15.62
CA THR A 1017 -21.54 39.29 15.59
C THR A 1017 -22.10 39.85 14.28
N ILE A 1018 -23.19 39.24 13.79
CA ILE A 1018 -23.99 39.75 12.68
C ILE A 1018 -25.42 39.91 13.18
N MET A 1019 -26.02 41.06 12.94
CA MET A 1019 -27.42 41.33 13.26
C MET A 1019 -28.18 41.90 12.06
N GLU A 1020 -29.43 41.49 11.91
CA GLU A 1020 -30.35 42.02 10.91
C GLU A 1020 -31.46 42.82 11.58
N TYR A 1021 -31.61 44.08 11.16
CA TYR A 1021 -32.77 44.91 11.46
C TYR A 1021 -33.80 44.79 10.34
N LYS A 1022 -34.94 44.17 10.65
CA LYS A 1022 -36.03 43.93 9.70
C LYS A 1022 -37.38 44.06 10.39
N SER A 1023 -38.31 44.78 9.76
CA SER A 1023 -39.66 45.00 10.29
C SER A 1023 -39.68 45.51 11.74
N GLU A 1024 -38.84 46.52 12.02
CA GLU A 1024 -38.69 47.16 13.34
C GLU A 1024 -38.18 46.23 14.46
N LYS A 1025 -37.55 45.11 14.11
CA LYS A 1025 -36.95 44.17 15.05
C LYS A 1025 -35.51 43.85 14.69
N TRP A 1026 -34.70 43.73 15.72
CA TRP A 1026 -33.34 43.20 15.64
C TRP A 1026 -33.37 41.68 15.83
N ASN A 1027 -32.69 40.98 14.93
CA ASN A 1027 -32.46 39.54 15.04
C ASN A 1027 -30.95 39.28 14.87
N GLU A 1028 -30.38 38.52 15.79
CA GLU A 1028 -28.99 38.06 15.66
C GLU A 1028 -28.93 36.89 14.67
N ILE A 1029 -27.95 36.93 13.76
CA ILE A 1029 -27.64 35.84 12.84
C ILE A 1029 -26.47 35.06 13.46
N SER A 1030 -26.79 34.01 14.21
CA SER A 1030 -25.79 33.17 14.87
C SER A 1030 -25.10 32.22 13.90
N PHE A 1031 -23.77 32.11 13.99
CA PHE A 1031 -23.01 31.08 13.29
C PHE A 1031 -23.14 29.72 14.01
N PRO A 1032 -23.51 28.63 13.32
CA PRO A 1032 -23.65 27.32 13.93
C PRO A 1032 -22.27 26.71 14.23
N ASN A 1033 -22.12 26.11 15.42
CA ASN A 1033 -20.98 25.25 15.78
C ASN A 1033 -19.59 25.87 15.52
N THR A 1034 -19.44 27.19 15.73
CA THR A 1034 -18.15 27.90 15.58
C THR A 1034 -17.44 28.04 16.92
N THR A 1035 -16.17 27.66 16.98
CA THR A 1035 -15.29 27.79 18.16
C THR A 1035 -14.66 29.17 18.25
N SER A 1036 -14.25 29.73 17.11
CA SER A 1036 -13.78 31.11 16.98
C SER A 1036 -14.26 31.70 15.65
N LYS A 1037 -14.45 33.02 15.64
CA LYS A 1037 -14.86 33.76 14.45
C LYS A 1037 -14.27 35.17 14.46
N TYR A 1038 -13.88 35.63 13.29
CA TYR A 1038 -13.49 36.98 12.97
C TYR A 1038 -14.16 37.36 11.64
N ILE A 1039 -15.00 38.38 11.64
CA ILE A 1039 -15.72 38.86 10.45
C ILE A 1039 -15.02 40.12 9.96
N GLU A 1040 -14.52 40.07 8.73
CA GLU A 1040 -13.90 41.22 8.08
C GLU A 1040 -14.96 42.01 7.29
N SER A 1041 -15.72 41.34 6.46
CA SER A 1041 -16.77 41.97 5.64
C SER A 1041 -17.99 41.07 5.44
N VAL A 1042 -19.13 41.71 5.17
CA VAL A 1042 -20.37 41.03 4.81
C VAL A 1042 -20.96 41.71 3.59
N GLU A 1043 -21.22 40.95 2.54
CA GLU A 1043 -21.78 41.45 1.28
C GLU A 1043 -23.17 40.85 1.00
N ALA A 1044 -24.05 41.64 0.38
CA ALA A 1044 -25.31 41.14 -0.15
C ALA A 1044 -25.13 40.74 -1.62
N VAL A 1045 -25.13 39.43 -1.87
CA VAL A 1045 -24.93 38.84 -3.20
C VAL A 1045 -26.23 38.19 -3.66
N SER A 1046 -26.53 38.31 -4.94
CA SER A 1046 -27.69 37.64 -5.55
C SER A 1046 -27.27 36.25 -6.02
N ILE A 1047 -28.18 35.27 -6.02
CA ILE A 1047 -27.92 33.96 -6.63
C ILE A 1047 -29.02 33.55 -7.61
N ASP A 1048 -28.61 32.81 -8.63
CA ASP A 1048 -29.52 32.24 -9.61
C ASP A 1048 -30.13 30.94 -9.06
N LEU A 1049 -31.46 30.88 -8.96
CA LEU A 1049 -32.17 29.67 -8.58
C LEU A 1049 -32.33 28.76 -9.79
N GLN A 1050 -31.67 27.59 -9.79
CA GLN A 1050 -31.95 26.56 -10.78
C GLN A 1050 -33.45 26.20 -10.76
N ASN A 1051 -34.08 26.14 -11.94
CA ASN A 1051 -35.52 25.91 -12.19
C ASN A 1051 -36.51 27.08 -12.04
N SER A 1052 -36.09 28.36 -12.00
CA SER A 1052 -37.06 29.45 -12.20
C SER A 1052 -36.51 30.61 -13.01
N THR A 1053 -37.20 31.01 -14.06
CA THR A 1053 -36.83 32.13 -14.95
C THR A 1053 -37.04 33.52 -14.33
N SER A 1054 -37.25 33.64 -13.00
CA SER A 1054 -37.68 34.93 -12.43
C SER A 1054 -37.46 35.19 -10.94
N ASN A 1055 -36.89 34.30 -10.13
CA ASN A 1055 -36.64 34.60 -8.71
C ASN A 1055 -35.14 34.62 -8.40
N VAL A 1056 -34.56 35.82 -8.41
CA VAL A 1056 -33.26 36.10 -7.79
C VAL A 1056 -33.47 36.21 -6.28
N SER A 1057 -32.71 35.45 -5.50
CA SER A 1057 -32.71 35.54 -4.04
C SER A 1057 -31.39 36.13 -3.56
N LYS A 1058 -31.46 37.10 -2.65
CA LYS A 1058 -30.27 37.66 -1.99
C LYS A 1058 -29.83 36.73 -0.86
N ILE A 1059 -28.52 36.57 -0.73
CA ILE A 1059 -27.84 35.87 0.35
C ILE A 1059 -26.80 36.80 0.98
N LEU A 1060 -26.41 36.52 2.22
CA LEU A 1060 -25.26 37.20 2.81
C LEU A 1060 -24.01 36.37 2.53
N PHE A 1061 -22.97 37.03 2.04
CA PHE A 1061 -21.63 36.48 1.88
C PHE A 1061 -20.78 37.06 3.00
N ALA A 1062 -20.40 36.24 3.98
CA ALA A 1062 -19.51 36.68 5.07
C ALA A 1062 -18.08 36.22 4.78
N TYR A 1063 -17.14 37.15 4.90
CA TYR A 1063 -15.72 36.94 4.69
C TYR A 1063 -14.94 37.26 5.98
N GLY A 1064 -13.92 36.44 6.26
CA GLY A 1064 -13.08 36.59 7.44
C GLY A 1064 -12.39 35.28 7.82
N GLU A 1065 -12.41 34.93 9.10
CA GLU A 1065 -11.89 33.66 9.62
C GLU A 1065 -12.93 32.98 10.51
N PHE A 1066 -13.36 31.79 10.11
CA PHE A 1066 -14.39 31.02 10.81
C PHE A 1066 -13.87 29.63 11.11
N ASN A 1067 -13.73 29.28 12.40
CA ASN A 1067 -13.38 27.93 12.83
C ASN A 1067 -14.63 27.19 13.27
N SER A 1068 -15.06 26.22 12.47
CA SER A 1068 -16.20 25.36 12.75
C SER A 1068 -15.73 24.00 13.25
N THR A 1069 -16.41 23.43 14.26
CA THR A 1069 -16.16 22.04 14.65
C THR A 1069 -16.61 21.04 13.57
N LEU A 1070 -17.48 21.47 12.66
CA LEU A 1070 -18.05 20.64 11.60
C LEU A 1070 -17.26 20.77 10.30
N TYR A 1071 -16.96 22.01 9.90
CA TYR A 1071 -16.36 22.31 8.60
C TYR A 1071 -14.86 22.63 8.64
N GLY A 1072 -14.25 22.69 9.83
CA GLY A 1072 -12.87 23.15 9.97
C GLY A 1072 -12.73 24.67 9.81
N ARG A 1073 -11.55 25.10 9.37
CA ARG A 1073 -11.21 26.51 9.13
C ARG A 1073 -11.74 26.96 7.76
N LEU A 1074 -12.48 28.06 7.74
CA LEU A 1074 -13.08 28.65 6.54
C LEU A 1074 -12.80 30.15 6.48
N ASN A 1075 -12.75 30.70 5.27
CA ASN A 1075 -12.59 32.14 5.06
C ASN A 1075 -13.82 32.82 4.46
N ALA A 1076 -14.73 32.03 3.88
CA ALA A 1076 -16.02 32.53 3.43
C ALA A 1076 -17.16 31.57 3.77
N MET A 1077 -18.28 32.15 4.19
CA MET A 1077 -19.53 31.44 4.46
C MET A 1077 -20.71 32.19 3.83
N LEU A 1078 -21.72 31.44 3.39
CA LEU A 1078 -22.95 31.96 2.79
C LEU A 1078 -24.13 31.75 3.74
N PHE A 1079 -24.90 32.81 4.01
CA PHE A 1079 -26.11 32.72 4.81
C PHE A 1079 -27.35 32.85 3.93
N ARG A 1080 -28.23 31.85 4.04
CA ARG A 1080 -29.52 31.85 3.34
C ARG A 1080 -30.59 31.16 4.19
N ALA A 1081 -31.74 31.82 4.32
CA ALA A 1081 -32.96 31.23 4.90
C ALA A 1081 -32.78 30.63 6.31
N GLY A 1082 -31.86 31.17 7.11
CA GLY A 1082 -31.59 30.71 8.47
C GLY A 1082 -30.38 29.79 8.60
N ASP A 1083 -29.79 29.34 7.48
CA ASP A 1083 -28.68 28.40 7.48
C ASP A 1083 -27.40 29.02 6.91
N TRP A 1084 -26.27 28.73 7.57
CA TRP A 1084 -24.92 29.02 7.08
C TRP A 1084 -24.39 27.81 6.31
N LYS A 1085 -23.81 28.07 5.14
CA LYS A 1085 -23.12 27.08 4.31
C LYS A 1085 -21.66 27.50 4.10
N PRO A 1086 -20.70 26.57 4.20
CA PRO A 1086 -19.30 26.85 3.88
C PRO A 1086 -19.16 27.20 2.39
N TYR A 1087 -18.16 28.01 2.05
CA TYR A 1087 -17.91 28.38 0.65
C TYR A 1087 -16.47 28.12 0.20
N PHE A 1088 -15.49 28.78 0.82
CA PHE A 1088 -14.08 28.50 0.56
C PHE A 1088 -13.19 28.71 1.79
N SER A 1089 -12.00 28.12 1.74
CA SER A 1089 -10.86 28.35 2.64
C SER A 1089 -9.64 28.85 1.85
N ILE A 1090 -8.78 29.59 2.54
CA ILE A 1090 -7.51 30.12 2.05
C ILE A 1090 -6.42 29.65 3.02
N ASN A 1091 -5.39 28.98 2.50
CA ASN A 1091 -4.26 28.57 3.35
C ASN A 1091 -3.41 29.81 3.67
N ASN A 1092 -2.87 29.89 4.88
CA ASN A 1092 -2.10 31.04 5.38
C ASN A 1092 -2.85 32.39 5.51
N PHE A 1093 -4.19 32.40 5.55
CA PHE A 1093 -4.90 33.65 5.92
C PHE A 1093 -4.43 34.17 7.29
N GLN A 1094 -3.88 35.39 7.31
CA GLN A 1094 -3.47 36.08 8.53
C GLN A 1094 -4.15 37.44 8.62
N VAL A 1095 -4.91 37.66 9.69
CA VAL A 1095 -5.65 38.93 9.92
C VAL A 1095 -4.71 40.15 10.04
N ASN A 1096 -3.43 39.95 10.41
CA ASN A 1096 -2.46 41.02 10.69
C ASN A 1096 -1.33 41.15 9.64
N GLU A 1097 -1.47 40.53 8.47
CA GLU A 1097 -0.49 40.72 7.38
C GLU A 1097 -0.58 42.12 6.77
N ASP A 1098 0.53 42.58 6.17
CA ASP A 1098 0.59 43.89 5.50
C ASP A 1098 1.20 43.75 4.09
N PRO A 1099 0.39 43.82 3.02
CA PRO A 1099 -1.07 44.02 3.03
C PRO A 1099 -1.85 42.73 3.37
N ALA A 1100 -2.94 42.87 4.13
CA ALA A 1100 -3.87 41.77 4.39
C ALA A 1100 -4.69 41.41 3.13
N ILE A 1101 -5.20 40.18 3.07
CA ILE A 1101 -6.07 39.74 1.98
C ILE A 1101 -7.47 40.33 2.15
N THR A 1102 -7.85 41.29 1.31
CA THR A 1102 -9.13 42.01 1.40
C THR A 1102 -10.11 41.62 0.30
N LEU A 1103 -11.40 41.66 0.62
CA LEU A 1103 -12.47 41.40 -0.35
C LEU A 1103 -12.88 42.69 -1.07
N PHE A 1104 -12.92 42.64 -2.40
CA PHE A 1104 -13.45 43.70 -3.25
C PHE A 1104 -14.60 43.19 -4.13
N GLU A 1105 -15.74 43.86 -4.04
CA GLU A 1105 -16.88 43.58 -4.91
C GLU A 1105 -16.78 44.37 -6.21
N ASN A 1106 -16.46 43.69 -7.31
CA ASN A 1106 -16.31 44.29 -8.63
C ASN A 1106 -17.68 44.55 -9.28
N ARG A 1107 -18.46 45.48 -8.71
CA ARG A 1107 -19.75 45.95 -9.24
C ARG A 1107 -20.02 47.42 -8.93
N ASP A 1108 -21.00 47.99 -9.62
CA ASP A 1108 -21.42 49.38 -9.37
C ASP A 1108 -22.20 49.54 -8.04
N LEU A 1109 -21.52 50.07 -7.03
CA LEU A 1109 -22.09 50.47 -5.73
C LEU A 1109 -22.30 51.98 -5.61
N SER A 1110 -22.14 52.74 -6.70
CA SER A 1110 -22.17 54.21 -6.68
C SER A 1110 -23.46 54.78 -6.10
N SER A 1111 -24.59 54.06 -6.18
CA SER A 1111 -25.88 54.51 -5.62
C SER A 1111 -25.88 54.68 -4.10
N LEU A 1112 -24.97 54.00 -3.38
CA LEU A 1112 -24.84 54.08 -1.92
C LEU A 1112 -24.03 55.31 -1.48
N PHE A 1113 -23.16 55.84 -2.35
CA PHE A 1113 -22.18 56.87 -1.99
C PHE A 1113 -22.26 58.13 -2.85
N ASN A 1114 -23.01 58.12 -3.97
CA ASN A 1114 -23.16 59.26 -4.87
C ASN A 1114 -24.61 59.71 -4.94
N SER A 1115 -24.89 60.89 -4.39
CA SER A 1115 -26.20 61.52 -4.45
C SER A 1115 -26.35 62.45 -5.66
N LYS A 1116 -27.53 62.41 -6.29
CA LYS A 1116 -27.93 63.38 -7.31
C LYS A 1116 -28.60 64.62 -6.73
N ASN A 1117 -28.98 64.57 -5.45
CA ASN A 1117 -29.62 65.68 -4.76
C ASN A 1117 -28.59 66.72 -4.33
N SER A 1118 -29.05 67.94 -4.08
CA SER A 1118 -28.26 68.98 -3.41
C SER A 1118 -28.64 69.04 -1.94
N LEU A 1119 -27.65 69.29 -1.09
CA LEU A 1119 -27.91 69.65 0.29
C LEU A 1119 -28.50 71.08 0.34
N PRO A 1120 -29.52 71.33 1.18
CA PRO A 1120 -30.10 72.66 1.31
C PRO A 1120 -29.07 73.65 1.87
N ALA A 1121 -28.82 74.74 1.15
CA ALA A 1121 -27.96 75.82 1.60
C ALA A 1121 -28.66 76.59 2.74
N ASN A 1122 -28.06 76.57 3.94
CA ASN A 1122 -28.39 77.39 5.11
C ASN A 1122 -29.90 77.60 5.40
N ILE A 1123 -30.44 76.84 6.35
CA ILE A 1123 -31.66 77.27 7.07
C ILE A 1123 -31.22 78.32 8.09
N THR A 1124 -31.10 79.57 7.65
CA THR A 1124 -31.12 80.70 8.59
C THR A 1124 -32.53 80.84 9.14
N SER A 1125 -32.63 80.88 10.46
CA SER A 1125 -33.85 81.14 11.23
C SER A 1125 -34.62 82.33 10.66
N ALA A 1126 -35.93 82.13 10.53
CA ALA A 1126 -36.89 83.08 10.01
C ALA A 1126 -36.79 84.47 10.65
N GLU A 1127 -36.67 85.51 9.82
CA GLU A 1127 -37.26 86.81 10.12
C GLU A 1127 -38.06 87.36 8.93
N THR A 1128 -39.21 87.90 9.33
CA THR A 1128 -40.38 88.42 8.64
C THR A 1128 -40.15 89.49 7.56
N SER A 1129 -40.84 89.29 6.42
CA SER A 1129 -41.52 90.26 5.56
C SER A 1129 -40.76 91.49 5.00
N SER A 1130 -40.66 91.58 3.67
CA SER A 1130 -41.56 92.43 2.84
C SER A 1130 -41.13 92.47 1.36
N ARG A 1131 -42.15 92.59 0.49
CA ARG A 1131 -42.13 92.60 -0.99
C ARG A 1131 -41.43 93.83 -1.59
N SER A 1132 -40.71 93.66 -2.71
CA SER A 1132 -40.94 94.44 -3.95
C SER A 1132 -40.14 93.94 -5.16
N THR A 1133 -40.90 93.41 -6.14
CA THR A 1133 -40.84 93.58 -7.61
C THR A 1133 -39.68 94.37 -8.26
N VAL A 1134 -39.13 93.85 -9.39
CA VAL A 1134 -39.37 94.35 -10.78
C VAL A 1134 -38.26 93.87 -11.77
N SER A 1135 -38.72 93.10 -12.78
CA SER A 1135 -38.37 92.99 -14.21
C SER A 1135 -36.97 93.13 -14.85
N SER A 1136 -36.80 92.27 -15.87
CA SER A 1136 -36.18 92.49 -17.20
C SER A 1136 -34.65 92.52 -17.25
N ALA A 1137 -33.96 92.07 -18.31
CA ALA A 1137 -34.34 91.83 -19.69
C ALA A 1137 -33.45 90.76 -20.37
N THR A 1138 -34.06 90.14 -21.37
CA THR A 1138 -33.52 89.47 -22.57
C THR A 1138 -32.09 89.79 -23.03
N ALA A 1139 -31.36 88.76 -23.47
CA ALA A 1139 -30.84 88.66 -24.85
C ALA A 1139 -30.31 87.25 -25.20
N THR A 1140 -31.03 86.57 -26.11
CA THR A 1140 -30.56 85.78 -27.28
C THR A 1140 -29.22 85.03 -27.20
N THR A 1141 -29.14 83.73 -27.50
CA THR A 1141 -29.09 83.21 -28.89
C THR A 1141 -29.01 81.67 -28.95
N VAL A 1142 -29.45 81.15 -30.11
CA VAL A 1142 -29.28 79.81 -30.75
C VAL A 1142 -30.06 78.61 -30.18
N VAL A 1143 -31.23 78.40 -30.77
CA VAL A 1143 -32.00 77.15 -30.74
C VAL A 1143 -31.50 76.23 -31.87
N ASN A 1144 -30.89 75.11 -31.52
CA ASN A 1144 -30.87 73.92 -32.38
C ASN A 1144 -31.80 72.87 -31.75
N LYS A 1145 -32.94 72.67 -32.41
CA LYS A 1145 -33.94 71.67 -32.08
C LYS A 1145 -33.46 70.32 -32.64
N ILE A 1146 -33.16 69.35 -31.77
CA ILE A 1146 -33.09 67.94 -32.17
C ILE A 1146 -34.02 67.16 -31.23
N GLU A 1147 -35.18 66.79 -31.79
CA GLU A 1147 -36.18 65.91 -31.19
C GLU A 1147 -35.60 64.50 -31.03
N GLY A 1148 -35.56 63.99 -29.80
CA GLY A 1148 -35.32 62.57 -29.49
C GLY A 1148 -36.52 61.74 -29.92
N LYS A 1149 -36.52 61.33 -31.18
CA LYS A 1149 -37.53 60.47 -31.81
C LYS A 1149 -37.43 59.05 -31.25
N HIS A 1150 -38.39 58.63 -30.42
CA HIS A 1150 -38.60 57.21 -30.16
C HIS A 1150 -39.00 56.51 -31.47
N SER A 1151 -38.10 55.68 -31.99
CA SER A 1151 -38.37 54.79 -33.12
C SER A 1151 -39.35 53.70 -32.67
N LYS A 1152 -40.64 53.88 -32.95
CA LYS A 1152 -41.60 52.78 -32.97
C LYS A 1152 -41.34 51.96 -34.23
N ILE A 1153 -41.04 50.67 -34.07
CA ILE A 1153 -40.95 49.71 -35.18
C ILE A 1153 -42.33 49.67 -35.86
N ASP A 1154 -42.35 49.88 -37.18
CA ASP A 1154 -43.57 49.80 -37.98
C ASP A 1154 -44.20 48.40 -37.83
N ARG A 1155 -45.53 48.36 -37.62
CA ARG A 1155 -46.28 47.12 -37.32
C ARG A 1155 -46.06 45.99 -38.35
N GLY A 1156 -45.65 46.32 -39.57
CA GLY A 1156 -45.29 45.34 -40.61
C GLY A 1156 -44.02 44.52 -40.31
N PHE A 1157 -43.03 45.09 -39.61
CA PHE A 1157 -41.79 44.37 -39.26
C PHE A 1157 -41.96 43.42 -38.09
N VAL A 1158 -42.83 43.75 -37.13
CA VAL A 1158 -43.15 42.85 -35.99
C VAL A 1158 -43.83 41.58 -36.48
N VAL A 1159 -44.71 41.68 -37.48
CA VAL A 1159 -45.37 40.51 -38.08
C VAL A 1159 -44.36 39.64 -38.86
N LEU A 1160 -43.39 40.24 -39.56
CA LEU A 1160 -42.35 39.47 -40.28
C LEU A 1160 -41.37 38.76 -39.33
N ILE A 1161 -40.97 39.41 -38.23
CA ILE A 1161 -40.10 38.78 -37.23
C ILE A 1161 -40.84 37.66 -36.49
N ALA A 1162 -42.12 37.86 -36.15
CA ALA A 1162 -42.95 36.82 -35.54
C ALA A 1162 -43.19 35.65 -36.51
N LEU A 1163 -43.40 35.91 -37.81
CA LEU A 1163 -43.53 34.87 -38.83
C LEU A 1163 -42.21 34.10 -39.00
N ALA A 1164 -41.06 34.78 -39.01
CA ALA A 1164 -39.76 34.14 -39.13
C ALA A 1164 -39.45 33.25 -37.91
N LEU A 1165 -39.77 33.70 -36.69
CA LEU A 1165 -39.64 32.90 -35.47
C LEU A 1165 -40.64 31.74 -35.43
N ALA A 1166 -41.87 31.92 -35.93
CA ALA A 1166 -42.86 30.84 -36.03
C ALA A 1166 -42.45 29.77 -37.05
N VAL A 1167 -41.94 30.17 -38.21
CA VAL A 1167 -41.42 29.23 -39.22
C VAL A 1167 -40.16 28.53 -38.71
N GLY A 1168 -39.28 29.25 -38.02
CA GLY A 1168 -38.09 28.67 -37.37
C GLY A 1168 -38.45 27.64 -36.31
N THR A 1169 -39.42 27.93 -35.44
CA THR A 1169 -39.85 26.99 -34.40
C THR A 1169 -40.59 25.77 -34.96
N VAL A 1170 -41.43 25.95 -35.99
CA VAL A 1170 -42.09 24.82 -36.67
C VAL A 1170 -41.07 23.96 -37.42
N ALA A 1171 -40.06 24.56 -38.07
CA ALA A 1171 -38.99 23.82 -38.71
C ALA A 1171 -38.15 23.04 -37.69
N LEU A 1172 -37.87 23.64 -36.53
CA LEU A 1172 -37.08 23.01 -35.47
C LEU A 1172 -37.87 21.87 -34.79
N LEU A 1173 -39.15 22.06 -34.50
CA LEU A 1173 -40.05 21.01 -34.01
C LEU A 1173 -40.25 19.89 -35.04
N GLY A 1174 -40.31 20.24 -36.33
CA GLY A 1174 -40.35 19.26 -37.42
C GLY A 1174 -39.06 18.44 -37.49
N LEU A 1175 -37.90 19.10 -37.37
CA LEU A 1175 -36.61 18.42 -37.33
C LEU A 1175 -36.50 17.50 -36.11
N PHE A 1176 -36.95 17.97 -34.94
CA PHE A 1176 -36.98 17.22 -33.69
C PHE A 1176 -37.95 16.03 -33.76
N GLY A 1177 -39.13 16.22 -34.35
CA GLY A 1177 -40.10 15.16 -34.59
C GLY A 1177 -39.59 14.10 -35.57
N VAL A 1178 -38.88 14.51 -36.63
CA VAL A 1178 -38.24 13.58 -37.57
C VAL A 1178 -37.06 12.84 -36.92
N THR A 1179 -36.29 13.49 -36.04
CA THR A 1179 -35.20 12.83 -35.32
C THR A 1179 -35.73 11.83 -34.29
N ILE A 1180 -36.78 12.16 -33.53
CA ILE A 1180 -37.47 11.21 -32.65
C ILE A 1180 -38.06 10.05 -33.46
N ALA A 1181 -38.74 10.32 -34.57
CA ALA A 1181 -39.31 9.27 -35.42
C ALA A 1181 -38.23 8.38 -36.08
N TYR A 1182 -37.01 8.89 -36.26
CA TYR A 1182 -35.88 8.13 -36.78
C TYR A 1182 -35.17 7.32 -35.67
N ILE A 1183 -35.10 7.85 -34.45
CA ILE A 1183 -34.51 7.19 -33.28
C ILE A 1183 -35.40 6.04 -32.78
N PHE A 1184 -36.72 6.20 -32.83
CA PHE A 1184 -37.70 5.20 -32.37
C PHE A 1184 -38.26 4.31 -33.49
N ARG A 1185 -37.62 4.26 -34.66
CA ARG A 1185 -38.04 3.36 -35.75
C ARG A 1185 -37.53 1.95 -35.48
N ASP A 1186 -38.25 1.22 -34.64
CA ASP A 1186 -38.07 -0.22 -34.44
C ASP A 1186 -38.50 -0.99 -35.69
N GLU A 1187 -37.67 -1.96 -36.09
CA GLU A 1187 -38.02 -3.00 -37.04
C GLU A 1187 -39.06 -3.95 -36.41
N GLN A 1188 -40.35 -3.61 -36.49
CA GLN A 1188 -41.41 -4.59 -36.26
C GLN A 1188 -42.47 -4.56 -37.35
N LYS A 1189 -42.81 -5.78 -37.80
CA LYS A 1189 -43.70 -6.11 -38.91
C LYS A 1189 -45.12 -5.60 -38.64
N TYR A 1190 -45.77 -5.13 -39.71
CA TYR A 1190 -47.19 -4.77 -39.73
C TYR A 1190 -48.08 -5.96 -39.33
N GLU A 1191 -48.87 -5.81 -38.26
CA GLU A 1191 -50.13 -6.53 -38.09
C GLU A 1191 -51.32 -5.56 -38.04
N SER A 1192 -52.43 -6.03 -38.62
CA SER A 1192 -53.62 -5.26 -38.96
C SER A 1192 -54.49 -4.97 -37.73
N ILE A 1193 -54.87 -3.70 -37.59
CA ILE A 1193 -55.79 -3.17 -36.57
C ILE A 1193 -57.19 -3.79 -36.74
N LYS A 1194 -57.70 -4.46 -35.70
CA LYS A 1194 -59.14 -4.68 -35.51
C LYS A 1194 -59.76 -3.55 -34.67
N PRO A 1195 -60.97 -3.07 -34.98
CA PRO A 1195 -61.55 -1.91 -34.32
C PRO A 1195 -62.25 -2.23 -32.99
N ARG A 1196 -62.09 -1.24 -32.13
CA ARG A 1196 -62.70 -0.84 -30.84
C ARG A 1196 -64.08 -1.42 -30.43
N ILE A 1197 -64.05 -2.03 -29.23
CA ILE A 1197 -64.94 -1.95 -28.03
C ILE A 1197 -66.46 -2.12 -28.24
N ASP A 1198 -67.04 -3.09 -27.53
CA ASP A 1198 -68.41 -2.98 -27.02
C ASP A 1198 -68.42 -2.89 -25.49
N GLY A 1199 -69.16 -1.93 -24.97
CA GLY A 1199 -69.27 -1.57 -23.56
C GLY A 1199 -70.33 -2.40 -22.87
N GLN A 1200 -70.04 -3.69 -22.70
CA GLN A 1200 -70.78 -4.58 -21.81
C GLN A 1200 -69.82 -5.53 -21.08
N GLU A 1201 -68.98 -4.98 -20.21
CA GLU A 1201 -68.42 -5.75 -19.08
C GLU A 1201 -67.96 -4.80 -17.97
N MET A 1202 -68.82 -3.82 -17.64
CA MET A 1202 -68.96 -3.40 -16.25
C MET A 1202 -69.87 -4.44 -15.60
N LEU A 1203 -69.28 -5.46 -14.98
CA LEU A 1203 -69.83 -6.31 -13.91
C LEU A 1203 -68.93 -7.55 -13.81
N ASP A 1204 -67.92 -7.51 -12.93
CA ASP A 1204 -67.77 -8.51 -11.87
C ASP A 1204 -66.54 -8.25 -10.99
N THR A 1205 -66.73 -8.61 -9.73
CA THR A 1205 -65.88 -8.40 -8.57
C THR A 1205 -64.47 -9.00 -8.69
N VAL A 1206 -63.50 -8.26 -8.15
CA VAL A 1206 -62.10 -8.68 -7.95
C VAL A 1206 -62.04 -9.88 -6.98
N PRO A 1207 -61.37 -11.01 -7.33
CA PRO A 1207 -61.15 -12.11 -6.40
C PRO A 1207 -60.15 -11.75 -5.29
N PRO A 1208 -60.29 -12.26 -4.04
CA PRO A 1208 -59.52 -11.82 -2.86
C PRO A 1208 -58.04 -12.24 -2.84
N GLU A 1209 -57.54 -12.89 -3.88
CA GLU A 1209 -56.20 -13.51 -3.89
C GLU A 1209 -55.07 -12.57 -4.29
N LYS A 1210 -55.38 -11.31 -4.64
CA LYS A 1210 -54.37 -10.26 -4.92
C LYS A 1210 -54.15 -9.26 -3.78
N LEU A 1211 -54.64 -9.55 -2.57
CA LEU A 1211 -54.59 -8.64 -1.41
C LEU A 1211 -53.69 -9.12 -0.26
N MET A 1212 -52.76 -10.05 -0.48
CA MET A 1212 -51.69 -10.34 0.49
C MET A 1212 -50.34 -10.61 -0.19
N LYS A 1213 -49.53 -9.55 -0.30
CA LYS A 1213 -48.06 -9.66 -0.35
C LYS A 1213 -47.41 -8.41 0.27
N PHE A 1214 -47.84 -8.09 1.49
CA PHE A 1214 -47.16 -7.24 2.48
C PHE A 1214 -47.65 -7.65 3.87
N ILE A 1215 -47.26 -8.87 4.27
CA ILE A 1215 -46.92 -9.26 5.64
C ILE A 1215 -45.60 -10.00 5.55
#